data_AF-A0A4P5STL6-F1
#
_entry.id   AF-A0A4P5STL6-F1
#
_cell.length_a   1.000
_cell.length_b   1.000
_cell.length_c   1.000
_cell.angle_alpha   90.00
_cell.angle_beta   90.00
_cell.angle_gamma   90.00
#
_symmetry.space_group_name_H-M   'P 1'
#
loop_
_entity.id
_entity.type
_entity.pdbx_description
1 polymer ?
#
loop_
_entity_poly.entity_id
_entity_poly.type
_entity_poly.pdbx_seq_one_letter_code
_entity_poly.pdbx_strand_id
1 'polypeptide(L)'
;MLVIGAKRMWREQLYYFWDGRDRLTIGRLNLPTDSALPYLTIVSASDEFFRSTTTLLDVIDISRWNSDILVILLPEGHRFLRVTSGDGKTVTIRLVADLALVAETKTQILMALVDKNEGDGDILLELKPLESNDSLISAIRREITQQSSKLLWALSQSHVYERFEENDWLLWLAPATRVYPSTQARIVILPQPLDLHASADMRQAPFSIMQHWLNENGAPRAIIQIRLPQTLEDTTQLLRRVYAFIAMRQRQRLNIWNQLQKLNGAPQIDPLNLIDLRTATGRFDECPDTVASDGSISIVNLLRLILDPEKYAGHGIAVRRQAISEGNRKNGEIVEVDFFAATLGDDVGLVCPTAMVGDLLIAPVDPGGPEKLRLLRFSPDGLQPLRAREDDPLAGEIINYVMQVSQATSFQSQLRKCRECFTALLNKSLTGVLTISPFDLSDAWEGLDPLMQLSYARLVSRIAPMKRQRLFALGGYLAYAADPALATALATSGKFSEIETQRSLTGGSVRGSLLQRYLAACDARGMSADNMTLRQQARALLVLKQDEDLLALRQARISLPDEIERLPSLSRVAHKLSDRVLLGRALKFYEQSDDKKSAAILIDYLAGYDQGLWLSPDRAEALEKVLSYKELIDIPRY
;
A
#
# COMPACT_ATOMS: atom_id res chain seq x y z
N MET A 1 -47.62 2.82 14.50
CA MET A 1 -46.56 3.66 15.09
C MET A 1 -45.46 3.80 14.03
N LEU A 2 -45.56 4.86 13.22
CA LEU A 2 -44.68 5.13 12.07
C LEU A 2 -43.39 5.78 12.58
N VAL A 3 -42.27 5.06 12.57
CA VAL A 3 -40.95 5.68 12.71
C VAL A 3 -40.58 6.24 11.33
N ILE A 4 -40.85 7.52 11.15
CA ILE A 4 -40.42 8.30 10.00
C ILE A 4 -38.89 8.27 9.98
N GLY A 5 -38.31 7.79 8.88
CA GLY A 5 -36.89 7.66 8.68
C GLY A 5 -36.17 9.00 8.81
N ALA A 6 -35.24 9.09 9.77
CA ALA A 6 -34.17 10.06 9.69
C ALA A 6 -33.30 9.67 8.49
N LYS A 7 -33.38 10.43 7.38
CA LYS A 7 -32.40 10.34 6.30
C LYS A 7 -31.01 10.53 6.90
N ARG A 8 -30.25 9.45 7.09
CA ARG A 8 -28.81 9.54 7.41
C ARG A 8 -28.16 10.47 6.38
N MET A 9 -27.46 11.49 6.85
CA MET A 9 -26.75 12.43 5.98
C MET A 9 -25.60 11.68 5.30
N TRP A 10 -25.28 12.02 4.05
CA TRP A 10 -24.23 11.35 3.26
C TRP A 10 -22.88 11.23 4.00
N ARG A 11 -22.60 12.15 4.92
CA ARG A 11 -21.39 12.18 5.77
C ARG A 11 -21.22 10.93 6.64
N GLU A 12 -22.33 10.35 7.08
CA GLU A 12 -22.36 9.13 7.90
C GLU A 12 -22.45 7.86 7.03
N GLN A 13 -22.63 8.02 5.72
CA GLN A 13 -22.85 6.94 4.76
C GLN A 13 -21.58 6.60 3.97
N LEU A 14 -20.62 7.53 3.92
CA LEU A 14 -19.34 7.32 3.26
C LEU A 14 -18.29 6.83 4.25
N TYR A 15 -17.43 5.95 3.76
CA TYR A 15 -16.34 5.38 4.54
C TYR A 15 -15.00 5.82 3.97
N TYR A 16 -14.06 6.11 4.86
CA TYR A 16 -12.75 6.63 4.50
C TYR A 16 -11.67 5.66 4.94
N PHE A 17 -10.71 5.38 4.06
CA PHE A 17 -9.55 4.55 4.34
C PHE A 17 -8.30 5.23 3.83
N TRP A 18 -7.28 5.35 4.66
CA TRP A 18 -6.04 6.02 4.27
C TRP A 18 -4.85 5.07 4.46
N ASP A 19 -3.93 4.99 3.50
CA ASP A 19 -2.82 4.03 3.54
C ASP A 19 -1.64 4.44 4.44
N GLY A 20 -1.71 5.61 5.09
CA GLY A 20 -0.60 6.16 5.87
C GLY A 20 0.38 7.00 5.05
N ARG A 21 0.23 7.01 3.72
CA ARG A 21 1.08 7.71 2.76
C ARG A 21 0.23 8.73 1.99
N ASP A 22 -0.04 8.45 0.73
CA ASP A 22 -0.59 9.39 -0.25
C ASP A 22 -1.95 8.94 -0.82
N ARG A 23 -2.55 7.85 -0.33
CA ARG A 23 -3.81 7.35 -0.90
C ARG A 23 -4.94 7.38 0.12
N LEU A 24 -5.97 8.16 -0.19
CA LEU A 24 -7.24 8.15 0.52
C LEU A 24 -8.30 7.46 -0.36
N THR A 25 -9.01 6.50 0.20
CA THR A 25 -10.13 5.82 -0.43
C THR A 25 -11.44 6.27 0.22
N ILE A 26 -12.43 6.58 -0.61
CA ILE A 26 -13.80 6.90 -0.20
C ILE A 26 -14.73 5.81 -0.76
N GLY A 27 -15.35 5.05 0.13
CA GLY A 27 -16.25 3.95 -0.21
C GLY A 27 -17.72 4.26 0.06
N ARG A 28 -18.58 3.89 -0.89
CA ARG A 28 -20.03 3.83 -0.76
C ARG A 28 -20.46 2.38 -0.55
N LEU A 29 -20.29 1.88 0.67
CA LEU A 29 -20.51 0.47 1.02
C LEU A 29 -21.86 0.30 1.74
N ASN A 30 -22.59 -0.77 1.41
CA ASN A 30 -23.86 -1.14 2.07
C ASN A 30 -24.99 -0.07 1.99
N LEU A 31 -24.99 0.80 0.97
CA LEU A 31 -26.11 1.73 0.74
C LEU A 31 -27.14 1.14 -0.23
N PRO A 32 -28.44 1.32 0.03
CA PRO A 32 -29.48 0.95 -0.93
C PRO A 32 -29.30 1.76 -2.22
N THR A 33 -29.51 1.09 -3.35
CA THR A 33 -29.25 1.58 -4.72
C THR A 33 -29.94 2.91 -5.04
N ASP A 34 -31.07 3.20 -4.37
CA ASP A 34 -31.89 4.40 -4.55
C ASP A 34 -31.42 5.62 -3.73
N SER A 35 -30.30 5.52 -3.01
CA SER A 35 -29.74 6.65 -2.26
C SER A 35 -29.21 7.71 -3.22
N ALA A 36 -29.73 8.94 -3.13
CA ALA A 36 -29.28 10.06 -3.95
C ALA A 36 -27.76 10.29 -3.79
N LEU A 37 -27.01 10.16 -4.89
CA LEU A 37 -25.56 10.32 -4.92
C LEU A 37 -25.19 11.80 -4.73
N PRO A 38 -24.42 12.15 -3.69
CA PRO A 38 -24.03 13.54 -3.50
C PRO A 38 -22.97 13.93 -4.53
N TYR A 39 -23.13 15.13 -5.08
CA TYR A 39 -22.05 15.84 -5.74
C TYR A 39 -21.07 16.35 -4.69
N LEU A 40 -19.79 15.98 -4.78
CA LEU A 40 -18.76 16.35 -3.80
C LEU A 40 -17.58 17.06 -4.47
N THR A 41 -17.04 18.06 -3.79
CA THR A 41 -15.76 18.71 -4.11
C THR A 41 -14.75 18.37 -3.02
N ILE A 42 -13.58 17.90 -3.41
CA ILE A 42 -12.54 17.48 -2.48
C ILE A 42 -11.30 18.35 -2.68
N VAL A 43 -10.88 18.98 -1.59
CA VAL A 43 -9.69 19.82 -1.55
C VAL A 43 -8.77 19.37 -0.44
N SER A 44 -7.48 19.64 -0.58
CA SER A 44 -6.48 19.31 0.44
C SER A 44 -5.52 20.46 0.69
N ALA A 45 -4.95 20.47 1.89
CA ALA A 45 -3.94 21.43 2.31
C ALA A 45 -2.89 20.76 3.21
N SER A 46 -1.75 21.45 3.33
CA SER A 46 -0.69 21.10 4.27
C SER A 46 -1.00 21.55 5.71
N ASP A 47 -1.91 22.53 5.87
CA ASP A 47 -2.30 23.10 7.16
C ASP A 47 -3.80 22.93 7.45
N GLU A 48 -4.12 22.86 8.75
CA GLU A 48 -5.47 22.65 9.28
C GLU A 48 -6.46 23.75 8.90
N PHE A 49 -5.97 24.98 8.74
CA PHE A 49 -6.79 26.15 8.50
C PHE A 49 -6.98 26.46 7.02
N PHE A 50 -6.39 25.66 6.13
CA PHE A 50 -6.42 25.87 4.68
C PHE A 50 -5.91 27.27 4.28
N ARG A 51 -4.92 27.80 5.03
CA ARG A 51 -4.28 29.09 4.76
C ARG A 51 -3.16 28.99 3.74
N SER A 52 -2.50 27.83 3.67
CA SER A 52 -1.55 27.50 2.62
C SER A 52 -2.24 27.24 1.29
N THR A 53 -1.45 26.99 0.24
CA THR A 53 -1.94 26.70 -1.11
C THR A 53 -2.84 25.47 -1.10
N THR A 54 -4.15 25.70 -1.10
CA THR A 54 -5.15 24.63 -1.11
C THR A 54 -5.28 24.05 -2.52
N THR A 55 -5.30 22.73 -2.64
CA THR A 55 -5.32 22.03 -3.92
C THR A 55 -6.65 21.32 -4.13
N LEU A 56 -7.32 21.59 -5.25
CA LEU A 56 -8.48 20.81 -5.71
C LEU A 56 -8.03 19.43 -6.16
N LEU A 57 -8.44 18.38 -5.45
CA LEU A 57 -8.06 16.99 -5.72
C LEU A 57 -9.04 16.28 -6.65
N ASP A 58 -10.35 16.41 -6.37
CA ASP A 58 -11.39 15.73 -7.14
C ASP A 58 -12.73 16.49 -7.10
N VAL A 59 -13.55 16.24 -8.12
CA VAL A 59 -14.94 16.67 -8.25
C VAL A 59 -15.78 15.44 -8.58
N ILE A 60 -16.46 14.90 -7.58
CA ILE A 60 -17.19 13.64 -7.65
C ILE A 60 -18.61 13.90 -8.13
N ASP A 61 -18.89 13.45 -9.34
CA ASP A 61 -20.22 13.39 -9.94
C ASP A 61 -20.74 11.95 -10.01
N ILE A 62 -21.94 11.76 -10.58
CA ILE A 62 -22.56 10.43 -10.76
C ILE A 62 -21.63 9.46 -11.50
N SER A 63 -20.83 9.93 -12.46
CA SER A 63 -19.94 9.07 -13.23
C SER A 63 -18.76 8.56 -12.41
N ARG A 64 -18.22 9.39 -11.50
CA ARG A 64 -17.20 8.94 -10.54
C ARG A 64 -17.75 7.87 -9.61
N TRP A 65 -18.98 8.02 -9.12
CA TRP A 65 -19.60 7.05 -8.22
C TRP A 65 -19.84 5.66 -8.81
N ASN A 66 -19.70 5.47 -10.12
CA ASN A 66 -19.85 4.17 -10.76
C ASN A 66 -18.88 3.11 -10.22
N SER A 67 -17.72 3.47 -9.67
CA SER A 67 -16.79 2.49 -9.10
C SER A 67 -17.17 1.98 -7.70
N ASP A 68 -18.17 2.57 -7.03
CA ASP A 68 -18.52 2.46 -5.59
C ASP A 68 -17.39 2.82 -4.60
N ILE A 69 -16.14 2.76 -5.04
CA ILE A 69 -14.92 3.04 -4.30
C ILE A 69 -14.13 4.04 -5.12
N LEU A 70 -13.80 5.17 -4.52
CA LEU A 70 -13.01 6.23 -5.13
C LEU A 70 -11.64 6.25 -4.47
N VAL A 71 -10.59 6.20 -5.27
CA VAL A 71 -9.22 6.41 -4.78
C VAL A 71 -8.81 7.83 -5.13
N ILE A 72 -8.25 8.53 -4.15
CA ILE A 72 -7.79 9.92 -4.22
C ILE A 72 -6.33 9.92 -3.84
N LEU A 73 -5.50 10.52 -4.70
CA LEU A 73 -4.09 10.73 -4.43
C LEU A 73 -3.87 12.10 -3.79
N LEU A 74 -3.06 12.11 -2.74
CA LEU A 74 -2.72 13.28 -1.95
C LEU A 74 -1.37 13.84 -2.42
N PRO A 75 -1.24 15.17 -2.57
CA PRO A 75 0.06 15.79 -2.75
C PRO A 75 0.94 15.54 -1.52
N GLU A 76 2.26 15.56 -1.74
CA GLU A 76 3.22 15.36 -0.67
C GLU A 76 3.03 16.39 0.46
N GLY A 77 3.02 15.91 1.70
CA GLY A 77 2.82 16.75 2.89
C GLY A 77 1.37 17.19 3.17
N HIS A 78 0.42 16.89 2.29
CA HIS A 78 -0.99 17.22 2.54
C HIS A 78 -1.61 16.22 3.52
N ARG A 79 -2.06 16.71 4.68
CA ARG A 79 -2.64 15.90 5.76
C ARG A 79 -4.05 16.32 6.14
N PHE A 80 -4.54 17.41 5.56
CA PHE A 80 -5.87 17.96 5.82
C PHE A 80 -6.68 17.94 4.54
N LEU A 81 -7.87 17.38 4.59
CA LEU A 81 -8.82 17.38 3.48
C LEU A 81 -10.13 18.02 3.90
N ARG A 82 -10.81 18.64 2.93
CA ARG A 82 -12.18 19.09 3.08
C ARG A 82 -13.01 18.52 1.94
N VAL A 83 -14.08 17.83 2.31
CA VAL A 83 -15.08 17.27 1.41
C VAL A 83 -16.35 18.11 1.55
N THR A 84 -16.74 18.79 0.48
CA THR A 84 -17.89 19.69 0.47
C THR A 84 -18.94 19.19 -0.51
N SER A 85 -20.19 19.05 -0.08
CA SER A 85 -21.30 18.71 -0.98
C SER A 85 -21.93 19.95 -1.62
N GLY A 86 -22.72 19.72 -2.68
CA GLY A 86 -23.41 20.80 -3.41
C GLY A 86 -24.36 21.66 -2.56
N ASP A 87 -24.88 21.15 -1.44
CA ASP A 87 -25.70 21.88 -0.46
C ASP A 87 -24.87 22.66 0.58
N GLY A 88 -23.56 22.82 0.37
CA GLY A 88 -22.66 23.63 1.21
C GLY A 88 -22.15 22.93 2.48
N LYS A 89 -22.57 21.68 2.66
CA LYS A 89 -22.25 20.84 3.81
C LYS A 89 -20.82 20.29 3.72
N THR A 90 -20.04 20.37 4.81
CA THR A 90 -18.65 19.89 4.79
C THR A 90 -18.31 18.79 5.80
N VAL A 91 -17.26 18.03 5.46
CA VAL A 91 -16.50 17.15 6.36
C VAL A 91 -15.03 17.51 6.21
N THR A 92 -14.36 17.84 7.31
CA THR A 92 -12.92 18.02 7.37
C THR A 92 -12.28 16.72 7.85
N ILE A 93 -11.31 16.21 7.12
CA ILE A 93 -10.59 14.97 7.44
C ILE A 93 -9.16 15.33 7.84
N ARG A 94 -8.74 14.88 9.01
CA ARG A 94 -7.37 15.00 9.53
C ARG A 94 -6.70 13.64 9.48
N LEU A 95 -5.63 13.54 8.71
CA LEU A 95 -4.81 12.33 8.61
C LEU A 95 -3.72 12.38 9.68
N VAL A 96 -3.78 11.46 10.64
CA VAL A 96 -2.88 11.42 11.80
C VAL A 96 -2.15 10.10 11.88
N ALA A 97 -0.90 10.09 12.36
CA ALA A 97 -0.10 8.87 12.43
C ALA A 97 -0.68 7.85 13.43
N ASP A 98 -1.26 8.33 14.54
CA ASP A 98 -1.87 7.51 15.57
C ASP A 98 -3.02 8.28 16.25
N LEU A 99 -4.03 7.54 16.74
CA LEU A 99 -5.18 8.04 17.49
C LEU A 99 -5.07 7.75 19.00
N ALA A 100 -3.94 7.22 19.49
CA ALA A 100 -3.73 6.82 20.89
C ALA A 100 -4.07 7.89 21.95
N LEU A 101 -4.07 9.18 21.57
CA LEU A 101 -4.38 10.30 22.47
C LEU A 101 -5.84 10.79 22.38
N VAL A 102 -6.66 10.21 21.50
CA VAL A 102 -8.05 10.64 21.27
C VAL A 102 -9.02 9.64 21.92
N ALA A 103 -9.86 10.13 22.83
CA ALA A 103 -10.90 9.32 23.46
C ALA A 103 -11.94 8.84 22.41
N GLU A 104 -12.50 7.64 22.60
CA GLU A 104 -13.54 7.04 21.74
C GLU A 104 -13.14 6.65 20.30
N THR A 105 -11.93 6.11 20.12
CA THR A 105 -11.54 5.52 18.83
C THR A 105 -12.45 4.36 18.41
N LYS A 106 -13.09 4.49 17.24
CA LYS A 106 -13.89 3.43 16.61
C LYS A 106 -13.03 2.72 15.58
N THR A 107 -13.15 1.40 15.50
CA THR A 107 -12.47 0.61 14.47
C THR A 107 -13.49 -0.16 13.64
N GLN A 108 -13.23 -0.24 12.34
CA GLN A 108 -14.01 -1.01 11.39
C GLN A 108 -13.10 -1.89 10.55
N ILE A 109 -13.63 -3.01 10.06
CA ILE A 109 -12.95 -3.90 9.12
C ILE A 109 -13.67 -3.87 7.79
N LEU A 110 -12.92 -3.63 6.72
CA LEU A 110 -13.34 -3.82 5.34
C LEU A 110 -12.82 -5.18 4.86
N MET A 111 -13.72 -6.03 4.39
CA MET A 111 -13.42 -7.37 3.88
C MET A 111 -13.81 -7.47 2.41
N ALA A 112 -12.94 -8.04 1.59
CA ALA A 112 -13.24 -8.47 0.22
C ALA A 112 -13.51 -9.97 0.21
N LEU A 113 -14.72 -10.35 -0.19
CA LEU A 113 -15.24 -11.70 -0.15
C LEU A 113 -15.58 -12.20 -1.57
N VAL A 114 -15.42 -13.49 -1.82
CA VAL A 114 -15.98 -14.17 -2.99
C VAL A 114 -17.48 -14.37 -2.76
N ASP A 115 -18.32 -13.83 -3.64
CA ASP A 115 -19.72 -14.23 -3.69
C ASP A 115 -19.83 -15.66 -4.25
N LYS A 116 -20.45 -16.57 -3.49
CA LYS A 116 -20.64 -17.97 -3.88
C LYS A 116 -22.10 -18.27 -4.27
N ASN A 117 -23.00 -17.30 -4.16
CA ASN A 117 -24.43 -17.53 -4.29
C ASN A 117 -24.93 -17.48 -5.74
N GLU A 118 -24.12 -17.00 -6.68
CA GLU A 118 -24.40 -17.06 -8.12
C GLU A 118 -23.21 -17.74 -8.80
N GLY A 119 -23.47 -18.59 -9.80
CA GLY A 119 -22.47 -19.47 -10.44
C GLY A 119 -21.25 -18.79 -11.09
N ASP A 120 -21.16 -17.46 -11.01
CA ASP A 120 -20.10 -16.58 -11.47
C ASP A 120 -19.74 -15.55 -10.37
N GLY A 121 -19.03 -15.98 -9.31
CA GLY A 121 -18.77 -15.11 -8.15
C GLY A 121 -18.12 -13.76 -8.48
N ASP A 122 -18.68 -12.66 -7.95
CA ASP A 122 -18.08 -11.32 -7.94
C ASP A 122 -17.34 -11.06 -6.59
N ILE A 123 -16.57 -9.98 -6.52
CA ILE A 123 -15.93 -9.51 -5.29
C ILE A 123 -16.92 -8.61 -4.54
N LEU A 124 -17.45 -9.14 -3.44
CA LEU A 124 -18.29 -8.41 -2.50
C LEU A 124 -17.41 -7.68 -1.48
N LEU A 125 -17.75 -6.42 -1.19
CA LEU A 125 -17.13 -5.68 -0.10
C LEU A 125 -18.09 -5.60 1.07
N GLU A 126 -17.66 -6.13 2.20
CA GLU A 126 -18.39 -6.09 3.45
C GLU A 126 -17.63 -5.22 4.45
N LEU A 127 -18.32 -4.21 4.98
CA LEU A 127 -17.80 -3.39 6.06
C LEU A 127 -18.49 -3.76 7.36
N LYS A 128 -17.70 -4.02 8.41
CA LYS A 128 -18.20 -4.26 9.75
C LYS A 128 -17.54 -3.34 10.78
N PRO A 129 -18.33 -2.60 11.58
CA PRO A 129 -17.79 -1.95 12.77
C PRO A 129 -17.40 -3.01 13.81
N LEU A 130 -16.33 -2.77 14.56
CA LEU A 130 -15.92 -3.62 15.68
C LEU A 130 -16.40 -2.99 16.99
N GLU A 131 -17.04 -3.81 17.83
CA GLU A 131 -17.50 -3.39 19.15
C GLU A 131 -16.35 -3.29 20.16
N SER A 132 -16.44 -2.31 21.06
CA SER A 132 -15.40 -1.87 21.98
C SER A 132 -15.15 -2.80 23.18
N ASN A 133 -15.93 -3.87 23.33
CA ASN A 133 -15.95 -4.68 24.56
C ASN A 133 -14.89 -5.80 24.60
N ASP A 134 -14.38 -6.22 23.43
CA ASP A 134 -13.33 -7.24 23.30
C ASP A 134 -11.96 -6.60 22.97
N SER A 135 -10.86 -7.34 23.18
CA SER A 135 -9.57 -6.98 22.57
C SER A 135 -9.75 -6.85 21.05
N LEU A 136 -9.41 -5.69 20.48
CA LEU A 136 -9.56 -5.38 19.05
C LEU A 136 -8.98 -6.47 18.14
N ILE A 137 -7.87 -7.07 18.54
CA ILE A 137 -7.23 -8.20 17.86
C ILE A 137 -8.15 -9.42 17.83
N SER A 138 -8.80 -9.76 18.94
CA SER A 138 -9.72 -10.89 19.05
C SER A 138 -10.96 -10.67 18.19
N ALA A 139 -11.50 -9.45 18.18
CA ALA A 139 -12.64 -9.09 17.33
C ALA A 139 -12.29 -9.23 15.83
N ILE A 140 -11.12 -8.73 15.41
CA ILE A 140 -10.61 -8.90 14.03
C ILE A 140 -10.48 -10.37 13.66
N ARG A 141 -9.91 -11.20 14.53
CA ARG A 141 -9.75 -12.64 14.27
C ARG A 141 -11.10 -13.34 14.14
N ARG A 142 -12.06 -13.01 15.00
CA ARG A 142 -13.42 -13.57 14.95
C ARG A 142 -14.05 -13.35 13.57
N GLU A 143 -14.00 -12.12 13.06
CA GLU A 143 -14.55 -11.79 11.75
C GLU A 143 -13.81 -12.50 10.59
N ILE A 144 -12.47 -12.51 10.62
CA ILE A 144 -11.67 -13.21 9.61
C ILE A 144 -11.98 -14.71 9.59
N THR A 145 -12.05 -15.35 10.76
CA THR A 145 -12.32 -16.79 10.88
C THR A 145 -13.71 -17.14 10.38
N GLN A 146 -14.72 -16.34 10.71
CA GLN A 146 -16.10 -16.51 10.25
C GLN A 146 -16.19 -16.48 8.71
N GLN A 147 -15.43 -15.62 8.04
CA GLN A 147 -15.45 -15.45 6.59
C GLN A 147 -14.35 -16.22 5.85
N SER A 148 -13.52 -17.00 6.55
CA SER A 148 -12.28 -17.61 6.03
C SER A 148 -12.40 -18.35 4.70
N SER A 149 -13.54 -19.01 4.44
CA SER A 149 -13.77 -19.77 3.19
C SER A 149 -14.13 -18.90 1.97
N LYS A 150 -14.46 -17.63 2.18
CA LYS A 150 -14.83 -16.63 1.15
C LYS A 150 -13.85 -15.45 1.12
N LEU A 151 -13.06 -15.24 2.17
CA LEU A 151 -12.21 -14.08 2.35
C LEU A 151 -11.00 -14.08 1.41
N LEU A 152 -10.85 -13.00 0.64
CA LEU A 152 -9.71 -12.74 -0.23
C LEU A 152 -8.72 -11.77 0.40
N TRP A 153 -9.22 -10.73 1.05
CA TRP A 153 -8.42 -9.62 1.60
C TRP A 153 -9.20 -8.83 2.65
N ALA A 154 -8.52 -8.23 3.64
CA ALA A 154 -9.16 -7.34 4.61
C ALA A 154 -8.22 -6.26 5.18
N LEU A 155 -8.79 -5.09 5.46
CA LEU A 155 -8.17 -3.97 6.18
C LEU A 155 -8.95 -3.61 7.43
N SER A 156 -8.25 -3.16 8.45
CA SER A 156 -8.82 -2.44 9.58
C SER A 156 -8.55 -0.95 9.45
N GLN A 157 -9.51 -0.13 9.88
CA GLN A 157 -9.42 1.32 9.89
C GLN A 157 -9.92 1.87 11.22
N SER A 158 -9.07 2.62 11.90
CA SER A 158 -9.41 3.32 13.14
C SER A 158 -9.69 4.79 12.85
N HIS A 159 -10.74 5.33 13.46
CA HIS A 159 -11.19 6.69 13.22
C HIS A 159 -11.95 7.27 14.41
N VAL A 160 -12.04 8.60 14.45
CA VAL A 160 -12.86 9.35 15.41
C VAL A 160 -13.68 10.37 14.64
N TYR A 161 -14.99 10.40 14.93
CA TYR A 161 -15.91 11.41 14.40
C TYR A 161 -16.28 12.38 15.50
N GLU A 162 -16.01 13.66 15.27
CA GLU A 162 -16.38 14.76 16.14
C GLU A 162 -17.29 15.72 15.40
N ARG A 163 -18.36 16.15 16.07
CA ARG A 163 -19.21 17.23 15.56
C ARG A 163 -18.56 18.55 15.91
N PHE A 164 -18.20 19.34 14.89
CA PHE A 164 -17.51 20.62 15.08
C PHE A 164 -18.54 21.77 15.17
N GLU A 165 -19.42 21.88 14.17
CA GLU A 165 -20.53 22.84 14.12
C GLU A 165 -21.83 22.17 13.60
N GLU A 166 -22.94 22.90 13.52
CA GLU A 166 -24.21 22.35 13.00
C GLU A 166 -24.06 21.72 11.61
N ASN A 167 -23.24 22.34 10.76
CA ASN A 167 -23.00 21.94 9.39
C ASN A 167 -21.60 21.41 9.12
N ASP A 168 -20.71 21.25 10.10
CA ASP A 168 -19.35 20.78 9.85
C ASP A 168 -18.97 19.63 10.77
N TRP A 169 -18.42 18.58 10.16
CA TRP A 169 -17.92 17.39 10.87
C TRP A 169 -16.41 17.31 10.75
N LEU A 170 -15.78 16.82 11.81
CA LEU A 170 -14.37 16.55 11.86
C LEU A 170 -14.16 15.03 11.97
N LEU A 171 -13.37 14.48 11.04
CA LEU A 171 -12.99 13.08 11.00
C LEU A 171 -11.47 12.97 11.20
N TRP A 172 -11.06 12.31 12.27
CA TRP A 172 -9.67 11.93 12.48
C TRP A 172 -9.47 10.51 11.96
N LEU A 173 -8.45 10.31 11.12
CA LEU A 173 -8.22 9.05 10.42
C LEU A 173 -6.77 8.60 10.61
N ALA A 174 -6.59 7.43 11.24
CA ALA A 174 -5.29 6.75 11.33
C ALA A 174 -4.95 6.00 10.02
N PRO A 175 -3.71 5.52 9.83
CA PRO A 175 -3.40 4.62 8.73
C PRO A 175 -4.20 3.31 8.83
N ALA A 176 -4.81 2.89 7.72
CA ALA A 176 -5.44 1.59 7.57
C ALA A 176 -4.38 0.50 7.67
N THR A 177 -4.69 -0.57 8.40
CA THR A 177 -3.78 -1.70 8.60
C THR A 177 -4.31 -2.94 7.92
N ARG A 178 -3.49 -3.61 7.10
CA ARG A 178 -3.87 -4.90 6.49
C ARG A 178 -3.93 -6.00 7.53
N VAL A 179 -5.12 -6.57 7.70
CA VAL A 179 -5.39 -7.64 8.66
C VAL A 179 -5.48 -9.01 7.99
N TYR A 180 -5.81 -9.06 6.70
CA TYR A 180 -5.78 -10.30 5.92
C TYR A 180 -5.36 -10.06 4.45
N PRO A 181 -4.43 -10.86 3.90
CA PRO A 181 -3.51 -11.73 4.64
C PRO A 181 -2.53 -10.88 5.49
N SER A 182 -2.24 -11.33 6.71
CA SER A 182 -1.47 -10.55 7.69
C SER A 182 -0.09 -10.14 7.14
N THR A 183 0.23 -8.84 7.15
CA THR A 183 1.59 -8.28 6.95
C THR A 183 2.46 -8.32 8.20
N GLN A 184 1.86 -8.51 9.39
CA GLN A 184 2.63 -8.55 10.63
C GLN A 184 3.59 -9.73 10.63
N ALA A 185 4.78 -9.49 11.14
CA ALA A 185 5.74 -10.54 11.28
C ALA A 185 5.20 -11.67 12.12
N ARG A 186 5.17 -12.85 11.52
CA ARG A 186 4.52 -14.00 12.15
C ARG A 186 5.37 -14.54 13.30
N ILE A 187 6.67 -14.26 13.28
CA ILE A 187 7.63 -14.61 14.34
C ILE A 187 8.61 -13.46 14.52
N VAL A 188 8.67 -12.93 15.75
CA VAL A 188 9.67 -11.93 16.16
C VAL A 188 10.69 -12.59 17.08
N ILE A 189 11.96 -12.50 16.72
CA ILE A 189 13.10 -13.04 17.46
C ILE A 189 13.69 -11.91 18.31
N LEU A 190 13.78 -12.15 19.60
CA LEU A 190 14.33 -11.26 20.60
C LEU A 190 15.61 -11.91 21.17
N PRO A 191 16.81 -11.52 20.73
CA PRO A 191 18.04 -11.93 21.38
C PRO A 191 18.00 -11.51 22.84
N GLN A 192 18.29 -12.45 23.74
CA GLN A 192 18.48 -12.10 25.14
C GLN A 192 19.93 -11.70 25.40
N PRO A 193 20.17 -10.72 26.28
CA PRO A 193 21.51 -10.44 26.77
C PRO A 193 22.08 -11.67 27.48
N LEU A 194 23.40 -11.74 27.59
CA LEU A 194 24.03 -12.81 28.37
C LEU A 194 23.61 -12.70 29.84
N ASP A 195 22.91 -13.72 30.34
CA ASP A 195 22.52 -13.81 31.75
C ASP A 195 23.46 -14.78 32.49
N LEU A 196 24.41 -14.21 33.23
CA LEU A 196 25.36 -14.94 34.07
C LEU A 196 24.76 -15.32 35.45
N HIS A 197 23.55 -14.88 35.78
CA HIS A 197 22.92 -15.05 37.10
C HIS A 197 21.71 -16.00 37.08
N ALA A 198 21.11 -16.29 35.93
CA ALA A 198 20.04 -17.30 35.78
C ALA A 198 20.51 -18.77 35.90
N SER A 199 21.67 -19.00 36.51
CA SER A 199 22.28 -20.32 36.72
C SER A 199 21.57 -21.10 37.84
N ALA A 200 20.41 -21.66 37.50
CA ALA A 200 19.78 -22.76 38.25
C ALA A 200 19.57 -23.99 37.36
N ASP A 201 20.35 -24.15 36.29
CA ASP A 201 20.36 -25.40 35.50
C ASP A 201 21.38 -26.36 36.12
N MET A 202 20.91 -27.41 36.80
CA MET A 202 21.72 -28.33 37.60
C MET A 202 22.39 -29.46 36.78
N ARG A 203 22.59 -29.28 35.47
CA ARG A 203 23.17 -30.32 34.60
C ARG A 203 24.70 -30.33 34.74
N GLN A 204 25.30 -31.52 34.85
CA GLN A 204 26.75 -31.69 35.08
C GLN A 204 27.54 -31.59 33.77
N ALA A 205 28.61 -30.77 33.73
CA ALA A 205 29.47 -30.68 32.55
C ALA A 205 30.31 -31.96 32.34
N PRO A 206 30.53 -32.39 31.08
CA PRO A 206 31.30 -33.60 30.75
C PRO A 206 32.79 -33.56 31.08
N PHE A 207 33.39 -32.38 31.24
CA PHE A 207 34.85 -32.22 31.39
C PHE A 207 35.22 -31.33 32.56
N SER A 208 36.30 -31.66 33.26
CA SER A 208 36.87 -30.87 34.36
C SER A 208 37.24 -29.43 33.98
N ILE A 209 37.65 -29.18 32.72
CA ILE A 209 37.92 -27.83 32.21
C ILE A 209 36.61 -27.00 32.07
N MET A 210 35.50 -27.65 31.69
CA MET A 210 34.18 -27.03 31.66
C MET A 210 33.57 -26.96 33.07
N GLN A 211 33.95 -27.85 33.97
CA GLN A 211 33.59 -27.81 35.39
C GLN A 211 34.23 -26.61 36.10
N HIS A 212 35.43 -26.19 35.68
CA HIS A 212 36.00 -24.89 36.08
C HIS A 212 35.21 -23.71 35.53
N TRP A 213 34.73 -23.76 34.27
CA TRP A 213 33.80 -22.74 33.74
C TRP A 213 32.46 -22.71 34.49
N LEU A 214 31.95 -23.86 34.95
CA LEU A 214 30.74 -23.95 35.76
C LEU A 214 30.93 -23.39 37.18
N ASN A 215 32.09 -23.61 37.79
CA ASN A 215 32.38 -23.19 39.17
C ASN A 215 32.57 -21.67 39.33
N GLU A 216 32.69 -20.91 38.22
CA GLU A 216 32.85 -19.44 38.23
C GLU A 216 31.62 -18.67 37.70
N ASN A 217 30.40 -19.25 37.77
CA ASN A 217 29.06 -18.69 37.42
C ASN A 217 28.29 -19.42 36.28
N GLY A 218 28.61 -20.69 36.00
CA GLY A 218 27.86 -21.51 35.03
C GLY A 218 28.23 -21.28 33.56
N ALA A 219 27.81 -22.21 32.68
CA ALA A 219 28.06 -22.10 31.25
C ALA A 219 27.16 -21.01 30.66
N PRO A 220 27.70 -20.10 29.83
CA PRO A 220 26.94 -18.97 29.32
C PRO A 220 25.84 -19.47 28.37
N ARG A 221 24.58 -19.07 28.62
CA ARG A 221 23.42 -19.56 27.87
C ARG A 221 23.06 -18.61 26.74
N ALA A 222 23.14 -19.11 25.50
CA ALA A 222 22.60 -18.41 24.35
C ALA A 222 21.08 -18.67 24.26
N ILE A 223 20.27 -17.63 24.50
CA ILE A 223 18.81 -17.72 24.53
C ILE A 223 18.22 -16.76 23.49
N ILE A 224 17.38 -17.27 22.60
CA ILE A 224 16.46 -16.42 21.83
C ILE A 224 15.06 -16.55 22.42
N GLN A 225 14.42 -15.41 22.62
CA GLN A 225 13.01 -15.37 22.94
C GLN A 225 12.23 -15.16 21.63
N ILE A 226 11.25 -16.03 21.39
CA ILE A 226 10.40 -15.98 20.21
C ILE A 226 9.04 -15.45 20.65
N ARG A 227 8.65 -14.33 20.07
CA ARG A 227 7.30 -13.77 20.25
C ARG A 227 6.43 -14.14 19.06
N LEU A 228 5.35 -14.86 19.35
CA LEU A 228 4.29 -15.22 18.42
C LEU A 228 3.11 -14.28 18.64
N PRO A 229 2.64 -13.55 17.62
CA PRO A 229 1.49 -12.65 17.78
C PRO A 229 0.16 -13.41 18.02
N GLN A 230 0.13 -14.71 17.74
CA GLN A 230 -1.01 -15.63 17.86
C GLN A 230 -0.67 -16.78 18.82
N THR A 231 -1.66 -17.60 19.19
CA THR A 231 -1.44 -18.79 20.04
C THR A 231 -0.64 -19.86 19.30
N LEU A 232 -0.06 -20.82 20.03
CA LEU A 232 0.63 -21.96 19.44
C LEU A 232 -0.26 -22.75 18.47
N GLU A 233 -1.53 -22.98 18.83
CA GLU A 233 -2.49 -23.72 18.01
C GLU A 233 -2.69 -23.04 16.65
N ASP A 234 -2.90 -21.73 16.64
CA ASP A 234 -3.09 -20.91 15.43
C ASP A 234 -1.82 -20.81 14.58
N THR A 235 -0.64 -20.86 15.22
CA THR A 235 0.67 -20.75 14.54
C THR A 235 1.28 -22.11 14.17
N THR A 236 0.63 -23.23 14.52
CA THR A 236 1.10 -24.60 14.28
C THR A 236 1.57 -24.81 12.84
N GLN A 237 0.80 -24.35 11.85
CA GLN A 237 1.13 -24.50 10.43
C GLN A 237 2.40 -23.73 10.01
N LEU A 238 2.69 -22.61 10.68
CA LEU A 238 3.92 -21.85 10.48
C LEU A 238 5.09 -22.51 11.20
N LEU A 239 4.92 -22.87 12.48
CA LEU A 239 5.96 -23.50 13.30
C LEU A 239 6.39 -24.86 12.73
N ARG A 240 5.50 -25.57 12.01
CA ARG A 240 5.85 -26.77 11.21
C ARG A 240 6.93 -26.52 10.16
N ARG A 241 7.12 -25.28 9.71
CA ARG A 241 8.02 -24.90 8.62
C ARG A 241 9.24 -24.11 9.11
N VAL A 242 9.28 -23.78 10.40
CA VAL A 242 10.35 -23.01 11.02
C VAL A 242 11.24 -23.96 11.78
N TYR A 243 12.54 -23.79 11.61
CA TYR A 243 13.55 -24.63 12.23
C TYR A 243 14.51 -23.75 13.02
N ALA A 244 14.79 -24.16 14.25
CA ALA A 244 15.88 -23.60 15.03
C ALA A 244 17.17 -24.30 14.63
N PHE A 245 18.27 -23.56 14.55
CA PHE A 245 19.56 -24.13 14.18
C PHE A 245 20.70 -23.57 15.03
N ILE A 246 21.75 -24.38 15.12
CA ILE A 246 23.07 -24.01 15.63
C ILE A 246 24.13 -24.46 14.62
N ALA A 247 24.99 -23.51 14.22
CA ALA A 247 26.14 -23.73 13.36
C ALA A 247 27.42 -23.56 14.18
N MET A 248 28.07 -24.69 14.46
CA MET A 248 29.27 -24.79 15.28
C MET A 248 30.50 -24.47 14.42
N ARG A 249 30.98 -23.24 14.50
CA ARG A 249 32.09 -22.73 13.66
C ARG A 249 33.40 -23.44 13.95
N GLN A 250 33.63 -23.86 15.20
CA GLN A 250 34.82 -24.63 15.56
C GLN A 250 34.86 -25.99 14.85
N ARG A 251 33.73 -26.72 14.83
CA ARG A 251 33.61 -27.99 14.09
C ARG A 251 33.69 -27.78 12.58
N GLN A 252 33.10 -26.70 12.05
CA GLN A 252 33.25 -26.36 10.63
C GLN A 252 34.73 -26.14 10.25
N ARG A 253 35.48 -25.39 11.06
CA ARG A 253 36.93 -25.19 10.86
C ARG A 253 37.73 -26.48 10.97
N LEU A 254 37.41 -27.34 11.94
CA LEU A 254 38.05 -28.64 12.09
C LEU A 254 37.80 -29.53 10.87
N ASN A 255 36.56 -29.57 10.36
CA ASN A 255 36.20 -30.33 9.17
C ASN A 255 36.95 -29.83 7.93
N ILE A 256 37.01 -28.51 7.73
CA ILE A 256 37.79 -27.89 6.64
C ILE A 256 39.28 -28.25 6.79
N TRP A 257 39.81 -28.13 8.01
CA TRP A 257 41.21 -28.48 8.29
C TRP A 257 41.49 -29.97 8.03
N ASN A 258 40.63 -30.88 8.47
CA ASN A 258 40.75 -32.32 8.20
C ASN A 258 40.68 -32.65 6.71
N GLN A 259 39.82 -31.96 5.94
CA GLN A 259 39.79 -32.11 4.49
C GLN A 259 41.12 -31.67 3.86
N LEU A 260 41.71 -30.57 4.33
CA LEU A 260 43.03 -30.13 3.88
C LEU A 260 44.13 -31.12 4.28
N GLN A 261 44.11 -31.66 5.51
CA GLN A 261 45.06 -32.69 5.94
C GLN A 261 44.93 -33.96 5.10
N LYS A 262 43.70 -34.38 4.76
CA LYS A 262 43.44 -35.51 3.86
C LYS A 262 44.10 -35.32 2.50
N LEU A 263 43.93 -34.14 1.91
CA LEU A 263 44.52 -33.78 0.62
C LEU A 263 46.05 -33.77 0.69
N ASN A 264 46.61 -33.45 1.86
CA ASN A 264 48.04 -33.41 2.13
C ASN A 264 48.63 -34.73 2.66
N GLY A 265 47.84 -35.81 2.77
CA GLY A 265 48.30 -37.12 3.26
C GLY A 265 48.63 -37.19 4.76
N ALA A 266 48.17 -36.23 5.55
CA ALA A 266 48.42 -36.14 6.99
C ALA A 266 47.31 -36.83 7.82
N PRO A 267 47.59 -37.20 9.09
CA PRO A 267 46.60 -37.84 9.95
C PRO A 267 45.40 -36.91 10.24
N GLN A 268 44.21 -37.50 10.23
CA GLN A 268 42.96 -36.81 10.54
C GLN A 268 42.65 -36.90 12.03
N ILE A 269 41.95 -35.89 12.55
CA ILE A 269 41.49 -35.86 13.94
C ILE A 269 39.97 -35.91 13.93
N ASP A 270 39.38 -36.97 14.48
CA ASP A 270 37.93 -37.05 14.63
C ASP A 270 37.45 -36.18 15.82
N PRO A 271 36.33 -35.45 15.66
CA PRO A 271 35.72 -34.74 16.78
C PRO A 271 35.22 -35.75 17.81
N LEU A 272 35.41 -35.45 19.09
CA LEU A 272 34.89 -36.27 20.19
C LEU A 272 33.36 -36.38 20.09
N ASN A 273 32.87 -37.61 20.00
CA ASN A 273 31.44 -37.90 19.97
C ASN A 273 30.92 -38.30 21.38
N LEU A 274 29.60 -38.45 21.52
CA LEU A 274 28.97 -38.83 22.80
C LEU A 274 29.46 -40.18 23.35
N ILE A 275 29.82 -41.12 22.49
CA ILE A 275 30.32 -42.44 22.89
C ILE A 275 31.72 -42.29 23.47
N ASP A 276 32.58 -41.49 22.85
CA ASP A 276 33.93 -41.18 23.34
C ASP A 276 33.86 -40.49 24.71
N LEU A 277 32.93 -39.54 24.87
CA LEU A 277 32.68 -38.85 26.13
C LEU A 277 32.22 -39.80 27.23
N ARG A 278 31.21 -40.62 26.97
CA ARG A 278 30.68 -41.60 27.95
C ARG A 278 31.73 -42.64 28.34
N THR A 279 32.56 -43.04 27.39
CA THR A 279 33.67 -43.97 27.62
C THR A 279 34.74 -43.30 28.51
N ALA A 280 35.05 -42.03 28.27
CA ALA A 280 36.03 -41.28 29.06
C ALA A 280 35.54 -40.95 30.48
N THR A 281 34.25 -40.65 30.68
CA THR A 281 33.69 -40.31 32.00
C THR A 281 33.25 -41.53 32.81
N GLY A 282 33.05 -42.69 32.18
CA GLY A 282 32.58 -43.92 32.81
C GLY A 282 31.11 -43.88 33.25
N ARG A 283 30.34 -42.87 32.81
CA ARG A 283 28.93 -42.66 33.17
C ARG A 283 28.06 -42.70 31.91
N PHE A 284 27.54 -43.89 31.59
CA PHE A 284 26.76 -44.12 30.37
C PHE A 284 25.38 -43.46 30.38
N ASP A 285 24.89 -43.11 31.57
CA ASP A 285 23.56 -42.52 31.79
C ASP A 285 23.59 -40.99 31.64
N GLU A 286 24.78 -40.40 31.55
CA GLU A 286 24.93 -38.96 31.37
C GLU A 286 24.61 -38.53 29.93
N CYS A 287 23.82 -37.47 29.83
CA CYS A 287 23.59 -36.69 28.63
C CYS A 287 24.34 -35.37 28.78
N PRO A 288 25.65 -35.34 28.45
CA PRO A 288 26.39 -34.08 28.51
C PRO A 288 25.78 -33.06 27.55
N ASP A 289 25.96 -31.77 27.85
CA ASP A 289 25.47 -30.61 27.08
C ASP A 289 26.15 -30.46 25.69
N THR A 290 26.47 -31.59 25.05
CA THR A 290 27.15 -31.72 23.75
C THR A 290 26.16 -32.10 22.66
N VAL A 291 26.34 -31.51 21.47
CA VAL A 291 25.58 -31.88 20.27
C VAL A 291 25.97 -33.28 19.83
N ALA A 292 24.98 -34.18 19.83
CA ALA A 292 25.06 -35.58 19.40
C ALA A 292 25.28 -35.76 17.89
N SER A 293 25.05 -34.71 17.10
CA SER A 293 25.24 -34.75 15.66
C SER A 293 26.71 -34.77 15.28
N ASP A 294 27.05 -35.61 14.30
CA ASP A 294 28.38 -35.68 13.67
C ASP A 294 28.68 -34.44 12.79
N GLY A 295 27.65 -33.64 12.46
CA GLY A 295 27.76 -32.46 11.59
C GLY A 295 28.18 -31.18 12.31
N SER A 296 28.61 -30.17 11.53
CA SER A 296 28.86 -28.81 12.01
C SER A 296 27.60 -27.96 12.16
N ILE A 297 26.46 -28.43 11.64
CA ILE A 297 25.17 -27.75 11.72
C ILE A 297 24.16 -28.73 12.33
N SER A 298 23.50 -28.31 13.41
CA SER A 298 22.37 -29.04 14.00
C SER A 298 21.11 -28.20 13.84
N ILE A 299 20.04 -28.83 13.34
CA ILE A 299 18.78 -28.17 13.01
C ILE A 299 17.63 -29.01 13.58
N VAL A 300 16.65 -28.34 14.20
CA VAL A 300 15.46 -28.97 14.76
C VAL A 300 14.22 -28.18 14.36
N ASN A 301 13.15 -28.90 13.98
CA ASN A 301 11.86 -28.27 13.72
C ASN A 301 11.28 -27.65 14.99
N LEU A 302 10.96 -26.35 14.95
CA LEU A 302 10.57 -25.60 16.13
C LEU A 302 9.26 -26.13 16.75
N LEU A 303 8.26 -26.51 15.95
CA LEU A 303 7.04 -27.11 16.50
C LEU A 303 7.33 -28.44 17.19
N ARG A 304 8.12 -29.32 16.57
CA ARG A 304 8.46 -30.62 17.17
C ARG A 304 9.24 -30.45 18.47
N LEU A 305 10.14 -29.48 18.51
CA LEU A 305 10.90 -29.13 19.72
C LEU A 305 9.98 -28.63 20.85
N ILE A 306 8.93 -27.87 20.52
CA ILE A 306 7.95 -27.40 21.51
C ILE A 306 7.06 -28.54 22.01
N LEU A 307 6.65 -29.46 21.14
CA LEU A 307 5.74 -30.55 21.48
C LEU A 307 6.42 -31.70 22.25
N ASP A 308 7.69 -31.97 21.99
CA ASP A 308 8.43 -33.09 22.58
C ASP A 308 9.91 -32.71 22.86
N PRO A 309 10.18 -31.87 23.88
CA PRO A 309 11.52 -31.33 24.12
C PRO A 309 12.58 -32.39 24.44
N GLU A 310 12.19 -33.44 25.16
CA GLU A 310 13.12 -34.49 25.64
C GLU A 310 13.71 -35.30 24.49
N LYS A 311 12.91 -35.59 23.46
CA LYS A 311 13.36 -36.33 22.27
C LYS A 311 14.47 -35.62 21.50
N TYR A 312 14.48 -34.29 21.51
CA TYR A 312 15.45 -33.49 20.75
C TYR A 312 16.59 -32.94 21.60
N ALA A 313 16.70 -33.33 22.87
CA ALA A 313 17.75 -32.89 23.77
C ALA A 313 19.18 -33.18 23.24
N GLY A 314 19.38 -34.16 22.35
CA GLY A 314 20.69 -34.42 21.73
C GLY A 314 21.16 -33.39 20.70
N HIS A 315 20.30 -32.44 20.29
CA HIS A 315 20.59 -31.52 19.19
C HIS A 315 21.27 -30.20 19.61
N GLY A 316 21.51 -29.98 20.90
CA GLY A 316 22.06 -28.70 21.39
C GLY A 316 21.03 -27.57 21.49
N ILE A 317 19.74 -27.87 21.29
CA ILE A 317 18.63 -26.90 21.26
C ILE A 317 17.53 -27.40 22.18
N ALA A 318 17.07 -26.57 23.11
CA ALA A 318 15.96 -26.86 24.02
C ALA A 318 14.94 -25.72 24.01
N VAL A 319 13.72 -25.99 24.48
CA VAL A 319 12.67 -24.97 24.63
C VAL A 319 12.22 -24.89 26.08
N ARG A 320 12.04 -23.67 26.59
CA ARG A 320 11.31 -23.39 27.82
C ARG A 320 10.06 -22.61 27.50
N ARG A 321 8.96 -23.01 28.11
CA ARG A 321 7.70 -22.26 28.07
C ARG A 321 7.58 -21.50 29.37
N GLN A 322 7.67 -20.17 29.33
CA GLN A 322 7.31 -19.37 30.49
C GLN A 322 5.80 -19.49 30.74
N ALA A 323 5.41 -19.77 31.98
CA ALA A 323 4.00 -19.71 32.36
C ALA A 323 3.53 -18.27 32.19
N ILE A 324 2.56 -18.06 31.30
CA ILE A 324 2.00 -16.74 31.02
C ILE A 324 1.31 -16.24 32.30
N SER A 325 1.87 -15.21 32.93
CA SER A 325 1.16 -14.44 33.96
C SER A 325 -0.12 -13.85 33.34
N GLU A 326 -1.26 -13.98 34.01
CA GLU A 326 -2.59 -13.73 33.43
C GLU A 326 -2.76 -12.36 32.74
N GLY A 327 -1.95 -11.37 33.12
CA GLY A 327 -1.90 -10.04 32.48
C GLY A 327 -1.29 -10.00 31.07
N ASN A 328 -0.49 -11.00 30.66
CA ASN A 328 0.26 -10.99 29.39
C ASN A 328 -0.41 -11.75 28.24
N ARG A 329 -1.56 -12.41 28.47
CA ARG A 329 -2.32 -13.11 27.41
C ARG A 329 -2.80 -12.20 26.27
N LYS A 330 -2.82 -10.87 26.48
CA LYS A 330 -3.19 -9.88 25.45
C LYS A 330 -2.09 -9.59 24.42
N ASN A 331 -0.85 -10.09 24.62
CA ASN A 331 0.34 -9.67 23.84
C ASN A 331 0.97 -10.75 22.95
N GLY A 332 0.35 -11.92 22.81
CA GLY A 332 0.87 -13.07 22.06
C GLY A 332 1.51 -14.14 22.97
N GLU A 333 1.98 -15.22 22.37
CA GLU A 333 2.70 -16.29 23.08
C GLU A 333 4.21 -16.08 22.99
N ILE A 334 4.91 -16.40 24.08
CA ILE A 334 6.36 -16.28 24.19
C ILE A 334 6.95 -17.66 24.39
N VAL A 335 7.93 -18.02 23.55
CA VAL A 335 8.67 -19.28 23.61
C VAL A 335 10.15 -18.96 23.73
N GLU A 336 10.84 -19.49 24.73
CA GLU A 336 12.29 -19.35 24.85
C GLU A 336 12.97 -20.57 24.24
N VAL A 337 13.96 -20.33 23.38
CA VAL A 337 14.79 -21.37 22.77
C VAL A 337 16.21 -21.20 23.29
N ASP A 338 16.69 -22.23 23.97
CA ASP A 338 18.03 -22.33 24.53
C ASP A 338 18.97 -23.07 23.58
N PHE A 339 20.16 -22.52 23.39
CA PHE A 339 21.27 -23.16 22.67
C PHE A 339 22.40 -23.47 23.67
N PHE A 340 22.32 -24.61 24.35
CA PHE A 340 23.23 -24.96 25.44
C PHE A 340 24.61 -25.45 24.97
N ALA A 341 24.74 -25.80 23.69
CA ALA A 341 26.02 -26.17 23.08
C ALA A 341 26.69 -25.03 22.30
N ALA A 342 26.12 -23.82 22.31
CA ALA A 342 26.68 -22.68 21.61
C ALA A 342 27.91 -22.13 22.35
N THR A 343 29.00 -21.92 21.62
CA THR A 343 30.24 -21.33 22.13
C THR A 343 30.53 -19.99 21.44
N LEU A 344 31.42 -19.19 22.04
CA LEU A 344 31.77 -17.88 21.48
C LEU A 344 32.18 -17.99 20.01
N GLY A 345 31.50 -17.23 19.15
CA GLY A 345 31.69 -17.21 17.71
C GLY A 345 30.79 -18.16 16.92
N ASP A 346 30.00 -19.02 17.57
CA ASP A 346 29.01 -19.86 16.89
C ASP A 346 27.80 -19.03 16.43
N ASP A 347 27.15 -19.48 15.36
CA ASP A 347 25.97 -18.83 14.79
C ASP A 347 24.71 -19.66 15.12
N VAL A 348 23.66 -19.00 15.61
CA VAL A 348 22.37 -19.60 15.94
C VAL A 348 21.24 -18.82 15.27
N GLY A 349 20.04 -19.39 15.22
CA GLY A 349 18.88 -18.63 14.78
C GLY A 349 17.72 -19.47 14.28
N LEU A 350 16.90 -18.85 13.44
CA LEU A 350 15.74 -19.47 12.81
C LEU A 350 15.84 -19.44 11.29
N VAL A 351 15.41 -20.53 10.67
CA VAL A 351 15.30 -20.67 9.22
C VAL A 351 13.92 -21.20 8.84
N CYS A 352 13.33 -20.60 7.81
CA CYS A 352 12.09 -21.02 7.19
C CYS A 352 12.25 -20.91 5.67
N PRO A 353 12.48 -22.02 4.94
CA PRO A 353 12.72 -21.97 3.49
C PRO A 353 11.56 -21.36 2.69
N THR A 354 10.36 -21.31 3.28
CA THR A 354 9.14 -20.75 2.67
C THR A 354 8.77 -19.37 3.23
N ALA A 355 9.60 -18.75 4.07
CA ALA A 355 9.30 -17.42 4.60
C ALA A 355 9.37 -16.35 3.51
N MET A 356 8.44 -15.39 3.60
CA MET A 356 8.40 -14.15 2.81
C MET A 356 8.85 -12.96 3.66
N VAL A 357 9.06 -11.80 3.02
CA VAL A 357 9.27 -10.52 3.72
C VAL A 357 8.27 -10.35 4.86
N GLY A 358 8.80 -10.16 6.06
CA GLY A 358 8.04 -10.00 7.28
C GLY A 358 7.86 -11.30 8.08
N ASP A 359 7.89 -12.51 7.51
CA ASP A 359 7.58 -13.73 8.29
C ASP A 359 8.51 -13.97 9.50
N LEU A 360 9.80 -13.64 9.35
CA LEU A 360 10.82 -13.68 10.40
C LEU A 360 11.44 -12.28 10.55
N LEU A 361 11.43 -11.73 11.77
CA LEU A 361 12.12 -10.47 12.08
C LEU A 361 12.95 -10.62 13.36
N ILE A 362 14.05 -9.87 13.46
CA ILE A 362 14.78 -9.66 14.72
C ILE A 362 14.40 -8.30 15.29
N ALA A 363 14.10 -8.24 16.59
CA ALA A 363 13.85 -7.00 17.32
C ALA A 363 15.02 -6.71 18.28
N PRO A 364 15.31 -5.42 18.61
CA PRO A 364 14.56 -4.23 18.20
C PRO A 364 14.85 -3.75 16.77
N VAL A 365 15.96 -4.17 16.18
CA VAL A 365 16.37 -3.79 14.81
C VAL A 365 16.73 -5.05 14.03
N ASP A 366 16.04 -5.28 12.90
CA ASP A 366 16.35 -6.40 12.01
C ASP A 366 17.59 -6.04 11.15
N PRO A 367 18.69 -6.81 11.22
CA PRO A 367 19.88 -6.55 10.41
C PRO A 367 19.67 -6.79 8.89
N GLY A 368 18.54 -7.39 8.50
CA GLY A 368 18.21 -7.70 7.10
C GLY A 368 18.94 -8.95 6.57
N GLY A 369 18.95 -9.11 5.25
CA GLY A 369 19.46 -10.32 4.56
C GLY A 369 18.32 -11.18 4.00
N PRO A 370 18.60 -12.44 3.60
CA PRO A 370 17.60 -13.32 3.00
C PRO A 370 16.35 -13.49 3.88
N GLU A 371 15.16 -13.35 3.30
CA GLU A 371 13.85 -13.46 4.01
C GLU A 371 13.68 -14.78 4.79
N LYS A 372 14.38 -15.83 4.33
CA LYS A 372 14.27 -17.20 4.83
C LYS A 372 15.07 -17.47 6.09
N LEU A 373 15.98 -16.56 6.48
CA LEU A 373 16.99 -16.82 7.51
C LEU A 373 17.20 -15.60 8.39
N ARG A 374 17.25 -15.82 9.70
CA ARG A 374 17.68 -14.82 10.68
C ARG A 374 18.74 -15.43 11.59
N LEU A 375 19.94 -14.84 11.52
CA LEU A 375 21.16 -15.30 12.18
C LEU A 375 21.52 -14.40 13.35
N LEU A 376 22.03 -15.00 14.41
CA LEU A 376 22.62 -14.33 15.56
C LEU A 376 23.94 -15.01 15.89
N ARG A 377 24.96 -14.23 16.23
CA ARG A 377 26.25 -14.74 16.67
C ARG A 377 26.38 -14.66 18.17
N PHE A 378 26.85 -15.75 18.78
CA PHE A 378 27.17 -15.73 20.19
C PHE A 378 28.46 -14.95 20.45
N SER A 379 28.33 -13.84 21.14
CA SER A 379 29.39 -12.86 21.42
C SER A 379 29.59 -12.72 22.93
N PRO A 380 30.67 -12.08 23.40
CA PRO A 380 30.92 -11.88 24.83
C PRO A 380 29.77 -11.18 25.58
N ASP A 381 29.05 -10.29 24.89
CA ASP A 381 27.92 -9.52 25.44
C ASP A 381 26.56 -10.23 25.28
N GLY A 382 26.53 -11.44 24.71
CA GLY A 382 25.32 -12.21 24.39
C GLY A 382 25.09 -12.42 22.90
N LEU A 383 23.84 -12.64 22.51
CA LEU A 383 23.48 -12.89 21.11
C LEU A 383 23.38 -11.59 20.32
N GLN A 384 24.23 -11.45 19.29
CA GLN A 384 24.24 -10.29 18.41
C GLN A 384 23.61 -10.64 17.05
N PRO A 385 22.61 -9.87 16.58
CA PRO A 385 22.03 -10.06 15.24
C PRO A 385 23.08 -9.90 14.13
N LEU A 386 23.07 -10.80 13.15
CA LEU A 386 24.01 -10.79 12.02
C LEU A 386 23.25 -10.71 10.69
N ARG A 387 23.65 -9.79 9.81
CA ARG A 387 23.15 -9.72 8.43
C ARG A 387 23.81 -10.81 7.59
N ALA A 388 23.06 -11.85 7.22
CA ALA A 388 23.52 -12.79 6.19
C ALA A 388 23.57 -12.10 4.83
N ARG A 389 24.63 -12.36 4.07
CA ARG A 389 24.68 -11.99 2.65
C ARG A 389 24.02 -13.08 1.81
N GLU A 390 23.50 -12.73 0.64
CA GLU A 390 22.85 -13.69 -0.26
C GLU A 390 23.82 -14.76 -0.79
N ASP A 391 25.11 -14.43 -0.84
CA ASP A 391 26.22 -15.28 -1.25
C ASP A 391 26.94 -15.97 -0.08
N ASP A 392 26.44 -15.87 1.15
CA ASP A 392 27.06 -16.52 2.31
C ASP A 392 26.95 -18.05 2.19
N PRO A 393 28.06 -18.79 2.10
CA PRO A 393 28.03 -20.25 1.95
C PRO A 393 27.33 -20.94 3.12
N LEU A 394 27.43 -20.40 4.34
CA LEU A 394 26.75 -20.97 5.51
C LEU A 394 25.22 -20.81 5.37
N ALA A 395 24.75 -19.65 4.89
CA ALA A 395 23.33 -19.42 4.68
C ALA A 395 22.76 -20.39 3.62
N GLY A 396 23.52 -20.62 2.54
CA GLY A 396 23.18 -21.61 1.52
C GLY A 396 23.14 -23.04 2.06
N GLU A 397 24.14 -23.45 2.84
CA GLU A 397 24.20 -24.77 3.49
C GLU A 397 23.00 -25.01 4.41
N ILE A 398 22.67 -24.05 5.29
CA ILE A 398 21.53 -24.15 6.23
C ILE A 398 20.21 -24.30 5.46
N ILE A 399 19.95 -23.45 4.46
CA ILE A 399 18.71 -23.49 3.69
C ILE A 399 18.57 -24.82 2.94
N ASN A 400 19.64 -25.29 2.30
CA ASN A 400 19.65 -26.56 1.58
C ASN A 400 19.42 -27.75 2.52
N TYR A 401 20.06 -27.75 3.69
CA TYR A 401 19.86 -28.78 4.70
C TYR A 401 18.39 -28.86 5.13
N VAL A 402 17.76 -27.70 5.41
CA VAL A 402 16.33 -27.68 5.78
C VAL A 402 15.44 -28.13 4.63
N MET A 403 15.75 -27.74 3.39
CA MET A 403 14.99 -28.19 2.22
C MET A 403 15.04 -29.71 2.04
N GLN A 404 16.18 -30.35 2.31
CA GLN A 404 16.33 -31.81 2.25
C GLN A 404 15.55 -32.55 3.35
N VAL A 405 15.50 -31.98 4.56
CA VAL A 405 14.80 -32.59 5.71
C VAL A 405 13.30 -32.27 5.70
N SER A 406 12.89 -31.17 5.06
CA SER A 406 11.49 -30.82 4.90
C SER A 406 10.84 -31.66 3.79
N GLN A 407 9.97 -32.60 4.14
CA GLN A 407 8.98 -33.11 3.18
C GLN A 407 8.09 -31.93 2.77
N ALA A 408 8.32 -31.41 1.57
CA ALA A 408 7.69 -30.20 1.07
C ALA A 408 6.16 -30.27 1.14
N THR A 409 5.57 -29.63 2.15
CA THR A 409 4.15 -29.26 2.14
C THR A 409 4.06 -27.82 1.64
N SER A 410 3.72 -27.69 0.36
CA SER A 410 3.62 -26.43 -0.36
C SER A 410 2.43 -25.59 0.11
N PHE A 411 2.64 -24.70 1.08
CA PHE A 411 1.66 -23.68 1.48
C PHE A 411 1.76 -22.38 0.67
N GLN A 412 2.63 -22.31 -0.34
CA GLN A 412 2.57 -21.27 -1.37
C GLN A 412 1.21 -21.21 -2.07
N SER A 413 0.34 -22.22 -1.92
CA SER A 413 -0.94 -22.25 -2.61
C SER A 413 -1.96 -21.25 -2.08
N GLN A 414 -2.06 -20.90 -0.79
CA GLN A 414 -3.26 -20.18 -0.31
C GLN A 414 -3.21 -18.66 -0.56
N LEU A 415 -2.08 -18.00 -0.28
CA LEU A 415 -1.90 -16.57 -0.63
C LEU A 415 -1.88 -16.37 -2.14
N ARG A 416 -1.19 -17.26 -2.85
CA ARG A 416 -1.18 -17.30 -4.30
C ARG A 416 -2.58 -17.58 -4.85
N LYS A 417 -3.36 -18.53 -4.30
CA LYS A 417 -4.76 -18.79 -4.68
C LYS A 417 -5.68 -17.63 -4.36
N CYS A 418 -5.52 -16.92 -3.24
CA CYS A 418 -6.35 -15.75 -2.92
C CYS A 418 -6.05 -14.61 -3.89
N ARG A 419 -4.77 -14.36 -4.21
CA ARG A 419 -4.37 -13.37 -5.22
C ARG A 419 -4.79 -13.79 -6.63
N GLU A 420 -4.50 -15.02 -7.04
CA GLU A 420 -4.94 -15.60 -8.31
C GLU A 420 -6.45 -15.57 -8.43
N CYS A 421 -7.20 -15.89 -7.37
CA CYS A 421 -8.66 -15.82 -7.38
C CYS A 421 -9.15 -14.38 -7.49
N PHE A 422 -8.64 -13.46 -6.66
CA PHE A 422 -9.01 -12.04 -6.73
C PHE A 422 -8.69 -11.43 -8.10
N THR A 423 -7.47 -11.62 -8.59
CA THR A 423 -7.01 -11.18 -9.91
C THR A 423 -7.77 -11.87 -11.04
N ALA A 424 -8.08 -13.16 -10.93
CA ALA A 424 -8.89 -13.86 -11.93
C ALA A 424 -10.32 -13.34 -11.98
N LEU A 425 -10.94 -13.03 -10.83
CA LEU A 425 -12.28 -12.43 -10.77
C LEU A 425 -12.28 -11.02 -11.38
N LEU A 426 -11.28 -10.21 -11.04
CA LEU A 426 -11.10 -8.89 -11.67
C LEU A 426 -10.88 -9.02 -13.18
N ASN A 427 -9.95 -9.86 -13.62
CA ASN A 427 -9.67 -10.07 -15.04
C ASN A 427 -10.88 -10.65 -15.77
N LYS A 428 -11.69 -11.51 -15.13
CA LYS A 428 -12.96 -12.01 -15.68
C LYS A 428 -13.92 -10.86 -15.98
N SER A 429 -14.08 -9.92 -15.03
CA SER A 429 -14.90 -8.72 -15.21
C SER A 429 -14.38 -7.81 -16.34
N LEU A 430 -13.09 -7.90 -16.65
CA LEU A 430 -12.44 -7.14 -17.72
C LEU A 430 -12.45 -7.87 -19.07
N THR A 431 -12.43 -9.20 -19.13
CA THR A 431 -12.35 -9.99 -20.39
C THR A 431 -13.53 -9.80 -21.34
N GLY A 432 -14.70 -9.37 -20.83
CA GLY A 432 -15.85 -9.00 -21.67
C GLY A 432 -15.72 -7.61 -22.31
N VAL A 433 -14.65 -6.87 -22.01
CA VAL A 433 -14.40 -5.50 -22.44
C VAL A 433 -13.07 -5.49 -23.19
N LEU A 434 -13.13 -5.32 -24.52
CA LEU A 434 -11.99 -5.46 -25.45
C LEU A 434 -10.63 -4.94 -24.93
N THR A 435 -9.59 -5.72 -25.23
CA THR A 435 -8.15 -5.38 -25.23
C THR A 435 -7.63 -4.71 -23.95
N ILE A 436 -7.91 -5.27 -22.77
CA ILE A 436 -7.29 -4.81 -21.52
C ILE A 436 -6.15 -5.76 -21.16
N SER A 437 -4.94 -5.24 -20.91
CA SER A 437 -3.86 -6.04 -20.32
C SER A 437 -4.34 -6.56 -18.96
N PRO A 438 -4.32 -7.88 -18.72
CA PRO A 438 -4.74 -8.43 -17.44
C PRO A 438 -3.90 -7.83 -16.30
N PHE A 439 -4.50 -7.68 -15.13
CA PHE A 439 -3.74 -7.38 -13.93
C PHE A 439 -2.68 -8.46 -13.72
N ASP A 440 -1.43 -8.03 -13.52
CA ASP A 440 -0.32 -8.94 -13.31
C ASP A 440 -0.30 -9.47 -11.86
N LEU A 441 0.16 -10.71 -11.69
CA LEU A 441 0.24 -11.42 -10.41
C LEU A 441 1.56 -11.14 -9.67
N SER A 442 2.50 -10.44 -10.32
CA SER A 442 3.90 -10.28 -9.91
C SER A 442 4.09 -9.26 -8.78
N ASP A 443 3.18 -8.30 -8.60
CA ASP A 443 3.32 -7.24 -7.60
C ASP A 443 2.82 -7.68 -6.21
N ALA A 444 3.62 -7.40 -5.17
CA ALA A 444 3.17 -7.52 -3.80
C ALA A 444 2.12 -6.43 -3.52
N TRP A 445 0.88 -6.82 -3.21
CA TRP A 445 -0.12 -5.85 -2.75
C TRP A 445 0.42 -5.05 -1.56
N GLU A 446 0.45 -3.72 -1.66
CA GLU A 446 0.72 -2.79 -0.56
C GLU A 446 -0.55 -1.99 -0.22
N GLY A 447 -0.77 -1.75 1.07
CA GLY A 447 -1.84 -0.86 1.56
C GLY A 447 -3.20 -1.09 0.89
N LEU A 448 -3.61 -0.12 0.06
CA LEU A 448 -4.91 -0.04 -0.61
C LEU A 448 -4.92 -0.57 -2.06
N ASP A 449 -3.85 -1.20 -2.57
CA ASP A 449 -3.77 -1.67 -3.97
C ASP A 449 -4.98 -2.50 -4.43
N PRO A 450 -5.51 -3.48 -3.65
CA PRO A 450 -6.68 -4.25 -4.07
C PRO A 450 -7.93 -3.39 -4.27
N LEU A 451 -8.11 -2.32 -3.48
CA LEU A 451 -9.21 -1.37 -3.67
C LEU A 451 -9.02 -0.53 -4.91
N MET A 452 -7.78 -0.18 -5.26
CA MET A 452 -7.48 0.56 -6.49
C MET A 452 -7.77 -0.28 -7.74
N GLN A 453 -7.36 -1.56 -7.74
CA GLN A 453 -7.66 -2.50 -8.82
C GLN A 453 -9.17 -2.76 -8.95
N LEU A 454 -9.86 -2.98 -7.84
CA LEU A 454 -11.31 -3.18 -7.81
C LEU A 454 -12.08 -1.94 -8.26
N SER A 455 -11.64 -0.75 -7.82
CA SER A 455 -12.20 0.55 -8.22
C SER A 455 -12.12 0.74 -9.74
N TYR A 456 -10.96 0.43 -10.34
CA TYR A 456 -10.76 0.46 -11.79
C TYR A 456 -11.67 -0.55 -12.52
N ALA A 457 -11.70 -1.81 -12.06
CA ALA A 457 -12.52 -2.85 -12.69
C ALA A 457 -14.01 -2.49 -12.70
N ARG A 458 -14.53 -1.98 -11.57
CA ARG A 458 -15.92 -1.51 -11.46
C ARG A 458 -16.20 -0.27 -12.31
N LEU A 459 -15.26 0.66 -12.41
CA LEU A 459 -15.37 1.80 -13.30
C LEU A 459 -15.53 1.33 -14.76
N VAL A 460 -14.62 0.46 -15.22
CA VAL A 460 -14.61 -0.05 -16.59
C VAL A 460 -15.90 -0.82 -16.92
N SER A 461 -16.39 -1.67 -16.02
CA SER A 461 -17.59 -2.47 -16.27
C SER A 461 -18.87 -1.63 -16.37
N ARG A 462 -18.92 -0.46 -15.71
CA ARG A 462 -20.13 0.36 -15.58
C ARG A 462 -20.17 1.62 -16.46
N ILE A 463 -19.06 2.00 -17.11
CA ILE A 463 -19.05 3.11 -18.07
C ILE A 463 -19.38 2.64 -19.50
N ALA A 464 -19.83 3.56 -20.36
CA ALA A 464 -20.17 3.27 -21.76
C ALA A 464 -18.94 2.80 -22.58
N PRO A 465 -19.10 1.93 -23.60
CA PRO A 465 -17.99 1.35 -24.37
C PRO A 465 -17.00 2.38 -24.94
N MET A 466 -17.49 3.49 -25.47
CA MET A 466 -16.64 4.57 -26.02
C MET A 466 -15.75 5.22 -24.95
N LYS A 467 -16.24 5.37 -23.72
CA LYS A 467 -15.46 5.91 -22.58
C LYS A 467 -14.39 4.92 -22.12
N ARG A 468 -14.67 3.62 -22.21
CA ARG A 468 -13.67 2.56 -21.92
C ARG A 468 -12.52 2.59 -22.91
N GLN A 469 -12.84 2.70 -24.21
CA GLN A 469 -11.82 2.80 -25.27
C GLN A 469 -10.91 4.02 -25.05
N ARG A 470 -11.48 5.16 -24.64
CA ARG A 470 -10.68 6.35 -24.25
C ARG A 470 -9.79 6.08 -23.05
N LEU A 471 -10.32 5.51 -21.97
CA LEU A 471 -9.53 5.17 -20.79
C LEU A 471 -8.36 4.24 -21.13
N PHE A 472 -8.58 3.29 -22.05
CA PHE A 472 -7.53 2.41 -22.56
C PHE A 472 -6.47 3.19 -23.34
N ALA A 473 -6.88 4.06 -24.27
CA ALA A 473 -5.96 4.90 -25.04
C ALA A 473 -5.06 5.79 -24.16
N LEU A 474 -5.54 6.20 -22.98
CA LEU A 474 -4.76 6.97 -22.00
C LEU A 474 -3.67 6.15 -21.27
N GLY A 475 -3.71 4.82 -21.36
CA GLY A 475 -2.80 3.90 -20.64
C GLY A 475 -3.49 2.93 -19.67
N GLY A 476 -4.83 2.87 -19.68
CA GLY A 476 -5.61 1.90 -18.91
C GLY A 476 -5.39 1.98 -17.40
N TYR A 477 -5.12 0.84 -16.77
CA TYR A 477 -4.92 0.78 -15.32
C TYR A 477 -3.71 1.58 -14.86
N LEU A 478 -2.60 1.63 -15.61
CA LEU A 478 -1.41 2.38 -15.19
C LEU A 478 -1.68 3.88 -15.14
N ALA A 479 -2.43 4.41 -16.12
CA ALA A 479 -2.89 5.79 -16.11
C ALA A 479 -3.84 6.07 -14.95
N TYR A 480 -4.76 5.14 -14.67
CA TYR A 480 -5.65 5.23 -13.52
C TYR A 480 -4.91 5.18 -12.19
N ALA A 481 -3.93 4.30 -12.03
CA ALA A 481 -3.14 4.17 -10.81
C ALA A 481 -2.25 5.40 -10.56
N ALA A 482 -1.76 6.03 -11.63
CA ALA A 482 -0.99 7.26 -11.54
C ALA A 482 -1.83 8.48 -11.13
N ASP A 483 -3.07 8.60 -11.64
CA ASP A 483 -3.99 9.68 -11.28
C ASP A 483 -5.46 9.28 -11.53
N PRO A 484 -6.15 8.67 -10.53
CA PRO A 484 -7.50 8.16 -10.71
C PRO A 484 -8.52 9.24 -11.09
N ALA A 485 -8.37 10.44 -10.54
CA ALA A 485 -9.27 11.56 -10.76
C ALA A 485 -9.11 12.11 -12.19
N LEU A 486 -7.87 12.35 -12.63
CA LEU A 486 -7.58 12.82 -13.97
C LEU A 486 -7.96 11.80 -15.04
N ALA A 487 -7.57 10.53 -14.87
CA ALA A 487 -7.87 9.47 -15.83
C ALA A 487 -9.38 9.30 -16.03
N THR A 488 -10.16 9.34 -14.94
CA THR A 488 -11.62 9.29 -15.02
C THR A 488 -12.20 10.56 -15.65
N ALA A 489 -11.68 11.74 -15.30
CA ALA A 489 -12.15 13.00 -15.88
C ALA A 489 -11.96 13.01 -17.40
N LEU A 490 -10.77 12.65 -17.91
CA LEU A 490 -10.49 12.58 -19.35
C LEU A 490 -11.34 11.52 -20.05
N ALA A 491 -11.44 10.31 -19.50
CA ALA A 491 -12.23 9.24 -20.12
C ALA A 491 -13.74 9.55 -20.20
N THR A 492 -14.26 10.37 -19.28
CA THR A 492 -15.68 10.72 -19.21
C THR A 492 -16.04 12.03 -19.88
N SER A 493 -15.04 12.83 -20.30
CA SER A 493 -15.20 14.13 -20.93
C SER A 493 -15.65 14.03 -22.40
N GLY A 494 -16.26 15.11 -22.88
CA GLY A 494 -16.61 15.30 -24.30
C GLY A 494 -15.42 15.67 -25.20
N LYS A 495 -15.73 16.28 -26.36
CA LYS A 495 -14.78 16.61 -27.45
C LYS A 495 -13.55 17.41 -27.03
N PHE A 496 -13.65 18.22 -25.98
CA PHE A 496 -12.53 18.99 -25.45
C PHE A 496 -11.30 18.10 -25.14
N SER A 497 -11.53 16.88 -24.66
CA SER A 497 -10.48 15.91 -24.31
C SER A 497 -9.97 15.04 -25.47
N GLU A 498 -10.62 15.08 -26.63
CA GLU A 498 -10.39 14.13 -27.73
C GLU A 498 -9.20 14.49 -28.63
N ILE A 499 -8.79 15.77 -28.64
CA ILE A 499 -8.01 16.28 -29.77
C ILE A 499 -6.52 15.88 -29.75
N GLU A 500 -5.90 15.63 -28.59
CA GLU A 500 -4.47 15.24 -28.53
C GLU A 500 -4.12 14.31 -27.35
N THR A 501 -5.03 13.40 -26.97
CA THR A 501 -4.82 12.41 -25.89
C THR A 501 -3.90 11.23 -26.27
N GLN A 502 -2.86 11.48 -27.09
CA GLN A 502 -1.85 10.47 -27.45
C GLN A 502 -0.71 10.34 -26.42
N ARG A 503 -0.65 11.19 -25.39
CA ARG A 503 0.34 11.06 -24.31
C ARG A 503 -0.18 10.11 -23.24
N SER A 504 0.48 8.97 -23.10
CA SER A 504 0.29 8.07 -21.96
C SER A 504 0.52 8.84 -20.66
N LEU A 505 -0.40 8.73 -19.69
CA LEU A 505 -0.31 9.36 -18.36
C LEU A 505 0.65 8.61 -17.42
N THR A 506 1.66 7.94 -17.97
CA THR A 506 2.56 7.07 -17.20
C THR A 506 3.70 7.89 -16.59
N GLY A 507 3.48 8.35 -15.35
CA GLY A 507 4.52 8.90 -14.49
C GLY A 507 4.20 10.28 -13.90
N GLY A 508 4.37 10.42 -12.58
CA GLY A 508 4.48 11.71 -11.90
C GLY A 508 3.66 11.84 -10.62
N SER A 509 4.24 12.47 -9.60
CA SER A 509 3.55 12.87 -8.38
C SER A 509 2.40 13.85 -8.71
N VAL A 510 1.32 13.82 -7.93
CA VAL A 510 0.24 14.81 -8.04
C VAL A 510 0.81 16.20 -7.75
N ARG A 511 1.02 17.00 -8.80
CA ARG A 511 1.42 18.41 -8.69
C ARG A 511 0.35 19.29 -9.33
N GLY A 512 -0.09 20.29 -8.57
CA GLY A 512 -1.12 21.23 -9.00
C GLY A 512 -2.55 20.72 -8.84
N SER A 513 -3.51 21.59 -9.13
CA SER A 513 -4.94 21.28 -8.98
C SER A 513 -5.43 20.33 -10.08
N LEU A 514 -6.54 19.63 -9.84
CA LEU A 514 -7.16 18.78 -10.86
C LEU A 514 -7.49 19.55 -12.15
N LEU A 515 -7.94 20.81 -12.05
CA LEU A 515 -8.18 21.64 -13.23
C LEU A 515 -6.90 21.86 -14.03
N GLN A 516 -5.80 22.23 -13.36
CA GLN A 516 -4.51 22.46 -14.02
C GLN A 516 -3.99 21.18 -14.67
N ARG A 517 -4.09 20.03 -13.98
CA ARG A 517 -3.72 18.72 -14.52
C ARG A 517 -4.58 18.33 -15.73
N TYR A 518 -5.89 18.58 -15.66
CA TYR A 518 -6.83 18.32 -16.75
C TYR A 518 -6.52 19.19 -17.98
N LEU A 519 -6.39 20.51 -17.80
CA LEU A 519 -6.02 21.42 -18.88
C LEU A 519 -4.66 21.07 -19.48
N ALA A 520 -3.68 20.70 -18.65
CA ALA A 520 -2.38 20.25 -19.12
C ALA A 520 -2.46 18.97 -19.98
N ALA A 521 -3.33 18.03 -19.63
CA ALA A 521 -3.55 16.82 -20.42
C ALA A 521 -4.29 17.09 -21.74
N CYS A 522 -5.06 18.19 -21.81
CA CYS A 522 -5.78 18.63 -23.00
C CYS A 522 -5.01 19.67 -23.85
N ASP A 523 -3.70 19.82 -23.64
CA ASP A 523 -2.82 20.84 -24.24
C ASP A 523 -3.34 22.29 -24.11
N ALA A 524 -3.98 22.57 -22.98
CA ALA A 524 -4.56 23.86 -22.63
C ALA A 524 -3.86 24.51 -21.43
N ARG A 525 -2.54 24.27 -21.26
CA ARG A 525 -1.76 24.88 -20.16
C ARG A 525 -1.78 26.39 -20.28
N GLY A 526 -2.24 27.08 -19.23
CA GLY A 526 -2.39 28.54 -19.19
C GLY A 526 -3.80 29.05 -19.50
N MET A 527 -4.75 28.16 -19.86
CA MET A 527 -6.14 28.54 -20.09
C MET A 527 -6.86 29.00 -18.81
N SER A 528 -6.47 28.49 -17.65
CA SER A 528 -6.97 28.95 -16.34
C SER A 528 -6.02 29.97 -15.73
N ALA A 529 -6.56 31.02 -15.11
CA ALA A 529 -5.76 31.97 -14.32
C ALA A 529 -5.28 31.33 -13.00
N ASP A 530 -4.07 31.68 -12.56
CA ASP A 530 -3.46 31.12 -11.35
C ASP A 530 -4.18 31.52 -10.04
N ASN A 531 -4.95 32.61 -10.08
CA ASN A 531 -5.68 33.15 -8.94
C ASN A 531 -7.13 32.64 -8.82
N MET A 532 -7.55 31.67 -9.65
CA MET A 532 -8.91 31.13 -9.59
C MET A 532 -9.19 30.49 -8.22
N THR A 533 -10.31 30.87 -7.60
CA THR A 533 -10.80 30.24 -6.37
C THR A 533 -11.16 28.77 -6.60
N LEU A 534 -11.14 27.94 -5.55
CA LEU A 534 -11.48 26.50 -5.64
C LEU A 534 -12.87 26.26 -6.24
N ARG A 535 -13.84 27.14 -5.93
CA ARG A 535 -15.19 27.08 -6.48
C ARG A 535 -15.20 27.38 -7.98
N GLN A 536 -14.44 28.37 -8.42
CA GLN A 536 -14.28 28.67 -9.86
C GLN A 536 -13.59 27.49 -10.56
N GLN A 537 -12.54 26.92 -9.97
CA GLN A 537 -11.83 25.77 -10.54
C GLN A 537 -12.75 24.55 -10.71
N ALA A 538 -13.53 24.20 -9.68
CA ALA A 538 -14.44 23.06 -9.72
C ALA A 538 -15.57 23.26 -10.75
N ARG A 539 -16.14 24.46 -10.83
CA ARG A 539 -17.15 24.77 -11.84
C ARG A 539 -16.58 24.78 -13.26
N ALA A 540 -15.40 25.36 -13.46
CA ALA A 540 -14.73 25.37 -14.77
C ALA A 540 -14.47 23.95 -15.27
N LEU A 541 -13.99 23.07 -14.38
CA LEU A 541 -13.78 21.65 -14.70
C LEU A 541 -15.10 20.97 -15.11
N LEU A 542 -16.21 21.24 -14.42
CA LEU A 542 -17.50 20.67 -14.78
C LEU A 542 -17.95 21.08 -16.19
N VAL A 543 -17.81 22.35 -16.55
CA VAL A 543 -18.22 22.81 -17.88
C VAL A 543 -17.31 22.23 -18.96
N LEU A 544 -15.99 22.21 -18.74
CA LEU A 544 -15.02 21.59 -19.67
C LEU A 544 -15.32 20.12 -19.97
N LYS A 545 -15.84 19.38 -18.99
CA LYS A 545 -16.23 17.97 -19.18
C LYS A 545 -17.47 17.79 -20.06
N GLN A 546 -18.36 18.80 -20.12
CA GLN A 546 -19.70 18.69 -20.69
C GLN A 546 -19.87 19.43 -22.03
N ASP A 547 -19.23 20.58 -22.19
CA ASP A 547 -19.52 21.52 -23.26
C ASP A 547 -18.52 21.38 -24.43
N GLU A 548 -19.03 20.96 -25.58
CA GLU A 548 -18.25 20.79 -26.81
C GLU A 548 -17.77 22.12 -27.40
N ASP A 549 -18.48 23.22 -27.13
CA ASP A 549 -18.22 24.52 -27.72
C ASP A 549 -16.95 25.17 -27.13
N LEU A 550 -16.46 24.69 -25.99
CA LEU A 550 -15.23 25.17 -25.35
C LEU A 550 -13.95 24.79 -26.10
N LEU A 551 -14.06 23.88 -27.06
CA LEU A 551 -12.99 23.55 -27.99
C LEU A 551 -12.55 24.77 -28.82
N ALA A 552 -13.50 25.62 -29.20
CA ALA A 552 -13.22 26.85 -29.94
C ALA A 552 -12.36 27.82 -29.10
N LEU A 553 -12.63 27.94 -27.79
CA LEU A 553 -11.82 28.78 -26.89
C LEU A 553 -10.36 28.33 -26.89
N ARG A 554 -10.12 27.02 -26.78
CA ARG A 554 -8.76 26.47 -26.84
C ARG A 554 -8.09 26.74 -28.19
N GLN A 555 -8.81 26.54 -29.30
CA GLN A 555 -8.28 26.80 -30.65
C GLN A 555 -7.94 28.27 -30.88
N ALA A 556 -8.72 29.18 -30.31
CA ALA A 556 -8.47 30.62 -30.32
C ALA A 556 -7.55 31.10 -29.18
N ARG A 557 -7.04 30.19 -28.34
CA ARG A 557 -6.23 30.47 -27.14
C ARG A 557 -6.86 31.52 -26.20
N ILE A 558 -8.17 31.43 -25.98
CA ILE A 558 -8.89 32.31 -25.04
C ILE A 558 -8.95 31.65 -23.66
N SER A 559 -8.56 32.39 -22.64
CA SER A 559 -8.58 31.95 -21.24
C SER A 559 -10.02 31.82 -20.73
N LEU A 560 -10.20 30.97 -19.73
CA LEU A 560 -11.47 30.82 -19.04
C LEU A 560 -11.84 32.11 -18.30
N PRO A 561 -13.12 32.54 -18.35
CA PRO A 561 -13.59 33.68 -17.57
C PRO A 561 -13.71 33.31 -16.09
N ASP A 562 -13.63 34.34 -15.24
CA ASP A 562 -13.93 34.23 -13.82
C ASP A 562 -15.41 33.87 -13.56
N GLU A 563 -16.29 34.34 -14.45
CA GLU A 563 -17.73 34.08 -14.49
C GLU A 563 -18.07 33.15 -15.65
N ILE A 564 -18.46 31.93 -15.31
CA ILE A 564 -18.73 30.86 -16.28
C ILE A 564 -19.96 31.16 -17.14
N GLU A 565 -20.87 32.01 -16.65
CA GLU A 565 -22.01 32.52 -17.38
C GLU A 565 -21.61 33.29 -18.65
N ARG A 566 -20.36 33.79 -18.74
CA ARG A 566 -19.81 34.44 -19.93
C ARG A 566 -19.39 33.47 -21.03
N LEU A 567 -19.25 32.17 -20.73
CA LEU A 567 -18.75 31.16 -21.68
C LEU A 567 -19.52 31.10 -23.01
N PRO A 568 -20.87 31.16 -23.06
CA PRO A 568 -21.60 31.12 -24.34
C PRO A 568 -21.26 32.30 -25.24
N SER A 569 -21.05 33.50 -24.67
CA SER A 569 -20.64 34.68 -25.44
C SER A 569 -19.21 34.53 -25.96
N LEU A 570 -18.28 34.13 -25.09
CA LEU A 570 -16.88 33.93 -25.46
C LEU A 570 -16.69 32.81 -26.47
N SER A 571 -17.50 31.75 -26.42
CA SER A 571 -17.49 30.69 -27.43
C SER A 571 -17.80 31.26 -28.83
N ARG A 572 -18.80 32.13 -28.97
CA ARG A 572 -19.11 32.78 -30.27
C ARG A 572 -17.93 33.62 -30.78
N VAL A 573 -17.28 34.34 -29.87
CA VAL A 573 -16.05 35.09 -30.19
C VAL A 573 -14.94 34.16 -30.64
N ALA A 574 -14.74 33.06 -29.92
CA ALA A 574 -13.71 32.07 -30.20
C ALA A 574 -13.87 31.45 -31.59
N HIS A 575 -15.10 31.16 -32.00
CA HIS A 575 -15.38 30.66 -33.35
C HIS A 575 -14.89 31.65 -34.42
N LYS A 576 -15.18 32.95 -34.27
CA LYS A 576 -14.66 33.99 -35.19
C LYS A 576 -13.13 34.08 -35.15
N LEU A 577 -12.53 34.05 -33.96
CA LEU A 577 -11.09 34.15 -33.77
C LEU A 577 -10.30 32.90 -34.19
N SER A 578 -10.98 31.76 -34.31
CA SER A 578 -10.38 30.53 -34.84
C SER A 578 -10.31 30.51 -36.38
N ASP A 579 -11.10 31.36 -37.06
CA ASP A 579 -11.11 31.48 -38.52
C ASP A 579 -9.97 32.39 -39.02
N ARG A 580 -8.88 31.75 -39.48
CA ARG A 580 -7.70 32.45 -40.02
C ARG A 580 -8.00 33.24 -41.29
N VAL A 581 -8.98 32.81 -42.08
CA VAL A 581 -9.36 33.50 -43.31
C VAL A 581 -10.09 34.79 -42.96
N LEU A 582 -11.01 34.74 -42.00
CA LEU A 582 -11.70 35.92 -41.49
C LEU A 582 -10.71 36.94 -40.92
N LEU A 583 -9.75 36.49 -40.10
CA LEU A 583 -8.72 37.35 -39.51
C LEU A 583 -7.84 38.01 -40.57
N GLY A 584 -7.40 37.25 -41.58
CA GLY A 584 -6.60 37.80 -42.68
C GLY A 584 -7.36 38.82 -43.53
N ARG A 585 -8.67 38.62 -43.74
CA ARG A 585 -9.54 39.60 -44.42
C ARG A 585 -9.73 40.85 -43.60
N ALA A 586 -9.99 40.71 -42.31
CA ALA A 586 -10.15 41.85 -41.40
C ALA A 586 -8.88 42.70 -41.33
N LEU A 587 -7.71 42.06 -41.23
CA LEU A 587 -6.43 42.77 -41.22
C LEU A 587 -6.24 43.58 -42.51
N LYS A 588 -6.41 42.96 -43.69
CA LYS A 588 -6.32 43.65 -44.98
C LYS A 588 -7.31 44.82 -45.11
N PHE A 589 -8.53 44.65 -44.64
CA PHE A 589 -9.55 45.70 -44.66
C PHE A 589 -9.14 46.91 -43.81
N TYR A 590 -8.64 46.69 -42.60
CA TYR A 590 -8.19 47.77 -41.72
C TYR A 590 -6.90 48.45 -42.22
N GLU A 591 -6.01 47.69 -42.87
CA GLU A 591 -4.85 48.26 -43.57
C GLU A 591 -5.26 49.15 -44.75
N GLN A 592 -6.29 48.76 -45.51
CA GLN A 592 -6.79 49.53 -46.67
C GLN A 592 -7.61 50.75 -46.27
N SER A 593 -8.28 50.72 -45.11
CA SER A 593 -9.08 51.84 -44.58
C SER A 593 -8.30 52.81 -43.68
N ASP A 594 -6.98 52.60 -43.51
CA ASP A 594 -6.07 53.38 -42.65
C ASP A 594 -6.45 53.41 -41.16
N ASP A 595 -7.24 52.44 -40.67
CA ASP A 595 -7.51 52.25 -39.25
C ASP A 595 -6.37 51.46 -38.58
N LYS A 596 -5.28 52.18 -38.31
CA LYS A 596 -4.06 51.63 -37.69
C LYS A 596 -4.32 51.02 -36.31
N LYS A 597 -5.34 51.47 -35.59
CA LYS A 597 -5.62 50.98 -34.23
C LYS A 597 -6.22 49.57 -34.29
N SER A 598 -7.22 49.36 -35.14
CA SER A 598 -7.84 48.05 -35.32
C SER A 598 -6.90 47.03 -35.96
N ALA A 599 -6.08 47.46 -36.94
CA ALA A 599 -5.05 46.61 -37.53
C ALA A 599 -3.98 46.19 -36.49
N ALA A 600 -3.48 47.12 -35.67
CA ALA A 600 -2.50 46.81 -34.64
C ALA A 600 -3.01 45.78 -33.61
N ILE A 601 -4.28 45.90 -33.17
CA ILE A 601 -4.87 44.94 -32.21
C ILE A 601 -4.92 43.52 -32.81
N LEU A 602 -5.24 43.39 -34.11
CA LEU A 602 -5.24 42.09 -34.80
C LEU A 602 -3.82 41.52 -34.97
N ILE A 603 -2.84 42.36 -35.30
CA ILE A 603 -1.43 41.96 -35.40
C ILE A 603 -0.91 41.47 -34.04
N ASP A 604 -1.19 42.22 -32.97
CA ASP A 604 -0.79 41.86 -31.61
C ASP A 604 -1.39 40.52 -31.18
N TYR A 605 -2.67 40.28 -31.50
CA TYR A 605 -3.32 39.00 -31.24
C TYR A 605 -2.65 37.84 -32.02
N LEU A 606 -2.42 38.02 -33.33
CA LEU A 606 -1.78 37.00 -34.16
C LEU A 606 -0.35 36.68 -33.69
N ALA A 607 0.45 37.71 -33.39
CA ALA A 607 1.80 37.56 -32.87
C ALA A 607 1.82 36.84 -31.51
N GLY A 608 0.90 37.20 -30.61
CA GLY A 608 0.76 36.52 -29.31
C GLY A 608 0.30 35.08 -29.47
N TYR A 609 -0.60 34.80 -30.41
CA TYR A 609 -1.04 33.44 -30.73
C TYR A 609 0.13 32.56 -31.17
N ASP A 610 0.98 33.06 -32.06
CA ASP A 610 2.14 32.34 -32.59
C ASP A 610 3.21 32.08 -31.49
N GLN A 611 3.27 32.95 -30.49
CA GLN A 611 4.08 32.76 -29.27
C GLN A 611 3.43 31.82 -28.25
N GLY A 612 2.20 31.36 -28.49
CA GLY A 612 1.46 30.47 -27.60
C GLY A 612 0.81 31.17 -26.39
N LEU A 613 0.64 32.48 -26.43
CA LEU A 613 0.02 33.24 -25.34
C LEU A 613 -1.50 33.05 -25.30
N TRP A 614 -2.05 33.08 -24.08
CA TRP A 614 -3.49 33.05 -23.85
C TRP A 614 -4.07 34.47 -23.79
N LEU A 615 -5.16 34.68 -24.51
CA LEU A 615 -5.91 35.92 -24.53
C LEU A 615 -6.89 35.97 -23.34
N SER A 616 -6.98 37.11 -22.65
CA SER A 616 -7.99 37.28 -21.59
C SER A 616 -9.41 37.42 -22.16
N PRO A 617 -10.46 37.02 -21.41
CA PRO A 617 -11.85 37.15 -21.83
C PRO A 617 -12.23 38.55 -22.32
N ASP A 618 -11.81 39.59 -21.59
CA ASP A 618 -12.15 40.98 -21.92
C ASP A 618 -11.49 41.45 -23.22
N ARG A 619 -10.27 40.98 -23.50
CA ARG A 619 -9.59 41.27 -24.77
C ARG A 619 -10.23 40.51 -25.93
N ALA A 620 -10.71 39.29 -25.70
CA ALA A 620 -11.44 38.53 -26.71
C ALA A 620 -12.73 39.26 -27.12
N GLU A 621 -13.53 39.70 -26.15
CA GLU A 621 -14.76 40.48 -26.44
C GLU A 621 -14.47 41.82 -27.13
N ALA A 622 -13.35 42.48 -26.80
CA ALA A 622 -12.92 43.69 -27.51
C ALA A 622 -12.58 43.39 -28.99
N LEU A 623 -11.89 42.28 -29.25
CA LEU A 623 -11.60 41.80 -30.61
C LEU A 623 -12.88 41.44 -31.38
N GLU A 624 -13.91 40.92 -30.71
CA GLU A 624 -15.18 40.63 -31.39
C GLU A 624 -15.78 41.87 -32.05
N LYS A 625 -15.69 43.04 -31.40
CA LYS A 625 -16.19 44.31 -31.94
C LYS A 625 -15.46 44.70 -33.22
N VAL A 626 -14.15 44.44 -33.28
CA VAL A 626 -13.31 44.65 -34.47
C VAL A 626 -13.71 43.69 -35.60
N LEU A 627 -14.11 42.46 -35.28
CA LEU A 627 -14.50 41.47 -36.29
C LEU A 627 -15.97 41.54 -36.72
N SER A 628 -16.81 42.25 -35.97
CA SER A 628 -18.27 42.36 -36.22
C SER A 628 -18.65 43.61 -37.01
N TYR A 629 -17.66 44.30 -37.59
CA TYR A 629 -17.89 45.48 -38.43
C TYR A 629 -18.71 45.08 -39.66
N LYS A 630 -19.86 45.75 -39.88
CA LYS A 630 -20.85 45.36 -40.91
C LYS A 630 -20.27 45.20 -42.31
N GLU A 631 -19.22 45.96 -42.64
CA GLU A 631 -18.56 45.96 -43.94
C GLU A 631 -17.63 44.74 -44.17
N LEU A 632 -17.22 44.03 -43.11
CA LEU A 632 -16.46 42.77 -43.23
C LEU A 632 -17.32 41.61 -43.77
N ILE A 633 -18.64 41.71 -43.63
CA ILE A 633 -19.62 40.69 -44.04
C ILE A 633 -19.83 40.70 -45.57
N ASP A 634 -19.58 41.84 -46.23
CA ASP A 634 -19.80 42.05 -47.67
C ASP A 634 -18.55 41.79 -48.54
N ILE A 635 -17.43 41.35 -47.94
CA ILE A 635 -16.22 41.00 -48.70
C ILE A 635 -16.38 39.58 -49.28
N PRO A 636 -16.44 39.41 -50.62
CA PRO A 636 -16.79 38.15 -51.24
C PRO A 636 -15.81 37.01 -50.87
N ARG A 637 -16.38 35.82 -50.61
CA ARG A 637 -15.61 34.59 -50.38
C ARG A 637 -15.07 34.06 -51.70
N TYR A 638 -13.95 34.62 -52.18
CA TYR A 638 -13.16 34.00 -53.25
C TYR A 638 -12.15 33.01 -52.68
#